data_AF-A0A7C4G6D8-F1
#
_entry.id   AF-A0A7C4G6D8-F1
#
_cell.length_a   1.000
_cell.length_b   1.000
_cell.length_c   1.000
_cell.angle_alpha   90.00
_cell.angle_beta   90.00
_cell.angle_gamma   90.00
#
_symmetry.space_group_name_H-M   'P 1'
#
loop_
_entity.id
_entity.type
_entity.pdbx_description
1 polymer ?
#
loop_
_entity_poly.entity_id
_entity_poly.type
_entity_poly.pdbx_seq_one_letter_code
_entity_poly.pdbx_strand_id
1 'polypeptide(L)'
;MTFTEQVANDLSELGVKWIRVEFIAAGDTINYAQYDEIVNRANAYGLQILGLVTYQTKWWSATGDWANDTWQDAFRDRVVQIVNRYKSWPGGPIRFWEVWNEPDSMGWMPAEKFGRLLSVVYPAIKQADPLATVVSGGLTGYWTPTYTYMNAVYNSTYFQSYKAAYGIYPFDIFGLHPYNWTANPSTYLAQYMNGTYGLRRLLNNKGDGYKRMWFTEYGWNSSPTADSSINPGGNEAANEQLQADYCATAYGITQSLAYPASPYNKFGPYVEKTFLFCYKDFDLGTPQTREFFGTVRMNSQRKPLFFRYQSLAADARQNAALRATVSASGQDGPLTGPARACDGTVFTQWVSSTPADAQTLTLTLDDWYTVYEFRLAHAQLNHQPDTYNLAAFVIESSLTGGPPWTAEFTVNNPNREPVNILTLPTPRVLRYIRLRVTDAGLADGTVRLPEFEVWGLPAAPPSGAAVAYQFGANLAVLDQAPALDDLIAGQIAVFEGGDIDAANGVAAYNLAATACLDVLTTPVTAFWHGYSDPSPPAHLPKFTDGDGLNGVVLRDYARAACVLRYDLPVPADLRELRVFARNPDADNRVLQHYDVFVSTDGGATYEPLATDVRTGAWGQTNPGTWTVSYTRVYPQLDSLLAEDVTNVRFVFYGVTAGGPLVDPWQGNANESSTYRGSCPAVESADGDGLRKAFVTPIITEIDVLARKPGDADVDGDVDLADFAALSLCMNGPSVLHSGGVCRGVDFAPRDEDVDLADAAAFQRAFGQ
;
A
#
# COMPACT_ATOMS: atom_id res chain seq x y z
N MET A 1 -16.34 -7.50 -22.64
CA MET A 1 -15.45 -6.32 -22.73
C MET A 1 -14.03 -6.78 -22.47
N THR A 2 -13.05 -6.30 -23.24
CA THR A 2 -11.64 -6.55 -22.93
C THR A 2 -11.21 -5.60 -21.81
N PHE A 3 -10.62 -6.09 -20.73
CA PHE A 3 -10.06 -5.24 -19.67
C PHE A 3 -8.78 -4.57 -20.18
N THR A 4 -8.90 -3.51 -20.96
CA THR A 4 -7.73 -2.85 -21.59
C THR A 4 -6.95 -1.99 -20.58
N GLU A 5 -5.77 -1.53 -20.98
CA GLU A 5 -4.97 -0.57 -20.19
C GLU A 5 -5.73 0.72 -19.90
N GLN A 6 -6.52 1.22 -20.86
CA GLN A 6 -7.39 2.38 -20.62
C GLN A 6 -8.42 2.13 -19.53
N VAL A 7 -9.02 0.93 -19.50
CA VAL A 7 -9.96 0.57 -18.42
C VAL A 7 -9.23 0.53 -17.08
N ALA A 8 -8.03 -0.04 -17.02
CA ALA A 8 -7.24 -0.09 -15.80
C ALA A 8 -6.85 1.31 -15.29
N ASN A 9 -6.45 2.22 -16.19
CA ASN A 9 -6.17 3.63 -15.88
C ASN A 9 -7.41 4.34 -15.32
N ASP A 10 -8.56 4.20 -15.98
CA ASP A 10 -9.81 4.81 -15.52
C ASP A 10 -10.24 4.27 -14.14
N LEU A 11 -10.10 2.97 -13.89
CA LEU A 11 -10.40 2.37 -12.58
C LEU A 11 -9.45 2.88 -11.50
N SER A 12 -8.16 3.05 -11.80
CA SER A 12 -7.18 3.65 -10.89
C SER A 12 -7.55 5.10 -10.55
N GLU A 13 -7.97 5.88 -11.55
CA GLU A 13 -8.42 7.26 -11.36
C GLU A 13 -9.69 7.35 -10.50
N LEU A 14 -10.59 6.38 -10.63
CA LEU A 14 -11.78 6.24 -9.77
C LEU A 14 -11.45 5.78 -8.34
N GLY A 15 -10.19 5.46 -8.04
CA GLY A 15 -9.79 4.89 -6.76
C GLY A 15 -10.33 3.47 -6.53
N VAL A 16 -10.77 2.78 -7.58
CA VAL A 16 -11.29 1.40 -7.48
C VAL A 16 -10.15 0.48 -7.08
N LYS A 17 -10.43 -0.41 -6.12
CA LYS A 17 -9.47 -1.43 -5.64
C LYS A 17 -9.90 -2.85 -5.97
N TRP A 18 -11.12 -3.03 -6.49
CA TRP A 18 -11.73 -4.34 -6.69
C TRP A 18 -12.47 -4.39 -8.03
N ILE A 19 -12.29 -5.50 -8.75
CA ILE A 19 -13.08 -5.83 -9.93
C ILE A 19 -13.76 -7.19 -9.74
N ARG A 20 -14.96 -7.33 -10.30
CA ARG A 20 -15.71 -8.59 -10.33
C ARG A 20 -15.63 -9.17 -11.74
N VAL A 21 -15.12 -10.39 -11.87
CA VAL A 21 -14.77 -10.98 -13.17
C VAL A 21 -15.43 -12.35 -13.30
N GLU A 22 -16.31 -12.50 -14.28
CA GLU A 22 -16.98 -13.76 -14.58
C GLU A 22 -16.15 -14.69 -15.45
N PHE A 23 -16.00 -15.95 -14.99
CA PHE A 23 -15.39 -17.03 -15.76
C PHE A 23 -16.43 -17.72 -16.63
N ILE A 24 -16.35 -17.52 -17.94
CA ILE A 24 -17.33 -17.99 -18.93
C ILE A 24 -16.71 -19.07 -19.81
N ALA A 25 -17.43 -20.16 -20.00
CA ALA A 25 -17.11 -21.21 -20.93
C ALA A 25 -17.81 -20.99 -22.28
N ALA A 26 -17.05 -21.09 -23.38
CA ALA A 26 -17.59 -21.22 -24.72
C ALA A 26 -17.78 -22.71 -25.01
N GLY A 27 -19.03 -23.18 -25.00
CA GLY A 27 -19.27 -24.61 -24.82
C GLY A 27 -18.82 -25.03 -23.43
N ASP A 28 -18.01 -26.09 -23.30
CA ASP A 28 -17.42 -26.50 -22.02
C ASP A 28 -15.94 -26.09 -21.86
N THR A 29 -15.45 -25.18 -22.70
CA THR A 29 -14.04 -24.73 -22.71
C THR A 29 -13.92 -23.29 -22.26
N ILE A 30 -13.01 -23.02 -21.32
CA ILE A 30 -12.66 -21.65 -20.88
C ILE A 30 -11.39 -21.19 -21.61
N ASN A 31 -11.42 -19.97 -22.15
CA ASN A 31 -10.23 -19.34 -22.73
C ASN A 31 -9.36 -18.72 -21.64
N TYR A 32 -8.56 -19.55 -20.96
CA TYR A 32 -7.73 -19.10 -19.83
C TYR A 32 -6.73 -18.00 -20.20
N ALA A 33 -6.24 -17.93 -21.45
CA ALA A 33 -5.28 -16.89 -21.85
C ALA A 33 -5.86 -15.47 -21.67
N GLN A 34 -7.16 -15.27 -21.91
CA GLN A 34 -7.81 -13.98 -21.69
C GLN A 34 -7.91 -13.64 -20.20
N TYR A 35 -8.21 -14.62 -19.35
CA TYR A 35 -8.30 -14.43 -17.91
C TYR A 35 -6.93 -14.20 -17.29
N ASP A 36 -5.90 -14.90 -17.76
CA ASP A 36 -4.51 -14.69 -17.33
C ASP A 36 -4.06 -13.25 -17.59
N GLU A 37 -4.43 -12.68 -18.75
CA GLU A 37 -4.17 -11.27 -19.07
C GLU A 37 -4.91 -10.31 -18.13
N ILE A 38 -6.18 -10.61 -17.83
CA ILE A 38 -6.98 -9.81 -16.87
C ILE A 38 -6.34 -9.82 -15.49
N VAL A 39 -5.94 -11.00 -15.00
CA VAL A 39 -5.31 -11.16 -13.67
C VAL A 39 -4.00 -10.39 -13.60
N ASN A 40 -3.12 -10.58 -14.60
CA ASN A 40 -1.84 -9.88 -14.65
C ASN A 40 -2.01 -8.35 -14.66
N ARG A 41 -2.95 -7.84 -15.47
CA ARG A 41 -3.23 -6.41 -15.55
C ARG A 41 -3.85 -5.88 -14.26
N ALA A 42 -4.75 -6.64 -13.63
CA ALA A 42 -5.37 -6.23 -12.37
C ALA A 42 -4.29 -6.05 -11.30
N ASN A 43 -3.39 -7.03 -11.16
CA ASN A 43 -2.28 -6.96 -10.21
C ASN A 43 -1.30 -5.83 -10.51
N ALA A 44 -0.98 -5.56 -11.78
CA ALA A 44 -0.13 -4.43 -12.16
C ALA A 44 -0.69 -3.06 -11.71
N TYR A 45 -2.01 -2.97 -11.53
CA TYR A 45 -2.72 -1.77 -11.06
C TYR A 45 -3.17 -1.87 -9.59
N GLY A 46 -2.71 -2.89 -8.85
CA GLY A 46 -3.08 -3.09 -7.44
C GLY A 46 -4.57 -3.42 -7.23
N LEU A 47 -5.25 -3.96 -8.24
CA LEU A 47 -6.65 -4.37 -8.18
C LEU A 47 -6.79 -5.81 -7.69
N GLN A 48 -7.68 -6.03 -6.73
CA GLN A 48 -8.11 -7.36 -6.29
C GLN A 48 -9.29 -7.86 -7.13
N ILE A 49 -9.37 -9.18 -7.30
CA ILE A 49 -10.40 -9.82 -8.12
C ILE A 49 -11.36 -10.62 -7.25
N LEU A 50 -12.65 -10.32 -7.38
CA LEU A 50 -13.74 -11.24 -7.05
C LEU A 50 -14.03 -12.10 -8.29
N GLY A 51 -13.55 -13.35 -8.27
CA GLY A 51 -13.78 -14.32 -9.33
C GLY A 51 -15.19 -14.87 -9.24
N LEU A 52 -16.03 -14.56 -10.22
CA LEU A 52 -17.40 -15.04 -10.29
C LEU A 52 -17.47 -16.34 -11.10
N VAL A 53 -17.99 -17.40 -10.46
CA VAL A 53 -18.27 -18.70 -11.11
C VAL A 53 -19.76 -18.99 -11.12
N THR A 54 -20.36 -19.11 -12.30
CA THR A 54 -21.82 -19.14 -12.52
C THR A 54 -22.26 -20.32 -13.37
N TYR A 55 -23.56 -20.37 -13.71
CA TYR A 55 -24.07 -21.25 -14.76
C TYR A 55 -23.30 -21.14 -16.09
N GLN A 56 -22.59 -20.05 -16.37
CA GLN A 56 -21.79 -19.89 -17.59
C GLN A 56 -20.37 -20.48 -17.48
N THR A 57 -19.89 -20.80 -16.28
CA THR A 57 -18.54 -21.36 -16.06
C THR A 57 -18.42 -22.82 -16.51
N LYS A 58 -19.56 -23.49 -16.67
CA LYS A 58 -19.68 -24.85 -17.17
C LYS A 58 -20.79 -24.92 -18.20
N TRP A 59 -20.61 -25.72 -19.25
CA TRP A 59 -21.69 -25.94 -20.23
C TRP A 59 -22.95 -26.55 -19.58
N TRP A 60 -24.11 -26.07 -20.04
CA TRP A 60 -25.43 -26.59 -19.68
C TRP A 60 -26.30 -26.68 -20.92
N SER A 61 -27.24 -27.61 -20.91
CA SER A 61 -28.16 -27.87 -22.03
C SER A 61 -29.52 -27.21 -21.83
N ALA A 62 -30.01 -27.20 -20.59
CA ALA A 62 -31.22 -26.53 -20.17
C ALA A 62 -31.09 -26.04 -18.72
N THR A 63 -31.90 -25.06 -18.32
CA THR A 63 -31.87 -24.49 -16.95
C THR A 63 -32.12 -25.55 -15.87
N GLY A 64 -32.84 -26.64 -16.19
CA GLY A 64 -33.06 -27.77 -15.30
C GLY A 64 -31.78 -28.50 -14.88
N ASP A 65 -30.68 -28.40 -15.64
CA ASP A 65 -29.39 -29.01 -15.30
C ASP A 65 -28.80 -28.44 -14.01
N TRP A 66 -29.08 -27.17 -13.71
CA TRP A 66 -28.52 -26.49 -12.54
C TRP A 66 -28.99 -27.12 -11.22
N ALA A 67 -30.18 -27.72 -11.21
CA ALA A 67 -30.75 -28.45 -10.09
C ALA A 67 -30.31 -29.93 -10.02
N ASN A 68 -29.55 -30.42 -11.00
CA ASN A 68 -29.08 -31.80 -11.07
C ASN A 68 -27.79 -32.01 -10.28
N ASP A 69 -27.78 -32.99 -9.37
CA ASP A 69 -26.66 -33.23 -8.46
C ASP A 69 -25.35 -33.61 -9.17
N THR A 70 -25.44 -34.44 -10.21
CA THR A 70 -24.29 -34.85 -11.02
C THR A 70 -23.72 -33.66 -11.80
N TRP A 71 -24.58 -32.78 -12.31
CA TRP A 71 -24.13 -31.56 -12.97
C TRP A 71 -23.46 -30.60 -11.97
N GLN A 72 -24.03 -30.43 -10.77
CA GLN A 72 -23.43 -29.61 -9.71
C GLN A 72 -22.07 -30.15 -9.25
N ASP A 73 -21.90 -31.47 -9.18
CA ASP A 73 -20.61 -32.09 -8.87
C ASP A 73 -19.58 -31.80 -9.96
N ALA A 74 -19.96 -31.88 -11.24
CA ALA A 74 -19.09 -31.50 -12.34
C ALA A 74 -18.80 -29.98 -12.38
N PHE A 75 -19.75 -29.14 -11.96
CA PHE A 75 -19.53 -27.71 -11.76
C PHE A 75 -18.52 -27.44 -10.64
N ARG A 76 -18.65 -28.11 -9.49
CA ARG A 76 -17.66 -28.05 -8.39
C ARG A 76 -16.26 -28.39 -8.90
N ASP A 77 -16.12 -29.47 -9.67
CA ASP A 77 -14.82 -29.90 -10.18
C ASP A 77 -14.21 -28.86 -11.14
N ARG A 78 -15.04 -28.21 -11.96
CA ARG A 78 -14.63 -27.07 -12.79
C ARG A 78 -14.21 -25.87 -11.94
N VAL A 79 -14.92 -25.53 -10.88
CA VAL A 79 -14.54 -24.44 -9.97
C VAL A 79 -13.19 -24.74 -9.32
N VAL A 80 -12.97 -25.96 -8.82
CA VAL A 80 -11.69 -26.39 -8.24
C VAL A 80 -10.55 -26.30 -9.26
N GLN A 81 -10.79 -26.61 -10.53
CA GLN A 81 -9.80 -26.44 -11.59
C GLN A 81 -9.36 -24.97 -11.73
N ILE A 82 -10.33 -24.03 -11.71
CA ILE A 82 -10.06 -22.58 -11.83
C ILE A 82 -9.32 -22.07 -10.58
N VAL A 83 -9.78 -22.43 -9.38
CA VAL A 83 -9.13 -22.06 -8.11
C VAL A 83 -7.68 -22.54 -8.07
N ASN A 84 -7.43 -23.81 -8.42
CA ASN A 84 -6.07 -24.35 -8.43
C ASN A 84 -5.14 -23.64 -9.42
N ARG A 85 -5.68 -23.13 -10.54
CA ARG A 85 -4.90 -22.33 -11.49
C ARG A 85 -4.46 -20.99 -10.87
N TYR A 86 -5.37 -20.29 -10.20
CA TYR A 86 -5.13 -18.90 -9.79
C TYR A 86 -4.67 -18.72 -8.33
N LYS A 87 -4.73 -19.74 -7.46
CA LYS A 87 -4.34 -19.64 -6.04
C LYS A 87 -2.87 -19.27 -5.79
N SER A 88 -2.00 -19.49 -6.77
CA SER A 88 -0.56 -19.18 -6.66
C SER A 88 -0.06 -18.49 -7.92
N TRP A 89 -0.95 -17.78 -8.62
CA TRP A 89 -0.61 -17.12 -9.87
C TRP A 89 0.44 -16.02 -9.63
N PRO A 90 1.56 -15.99 -10.39
CA PRO A 90 2.62 -15.00 -10.19
C PRO A 90 2.16 -13.56 -10.35
N GLY A 91 1.22 -13.32 -11.27
CA GLY A 91 0.59 -12.02 -11.47
C GLY A 91 -0.52 -11.72 -10.47
N GLY A 92 -0.41 -12.17 -9.22
CA GLY A 92 -1.39 -11.96 -8.15
C GLY A 92 -2.39 -13.12 -7.99
N PRO A 93 -2.54 -13.70 -6.78
CA PRO A 93 -3.48 -14.80 -6.57
C PRO A 93 -4.93 -14.31 -6.47
N ILE A 94 -5.87 -15.02 -7.10
CA ILE A 94 -7.30 -14.81 -6.85
C ILE A 94 -7.70 -15.55 -5.58
N ARG A 95 -8.04 -14.80 -4.54
CA ARG A 95 -8.47 -15.33 -3.24
C ARG A 95 -9.96 -15.21 -2.99
N PHE A 96 -10.71 -14.46 -3.80
CA PHE A 96 -12.12 -14.19 -3.53
C PHE A 96 -12.97 -14.79 -4.64
N TRP A 97 -13.89 -15.66 -4.26
CA TRP A 97 -14.70 -16.44 -5.18
C TRP A 97 -16.18 -16.28 -4.87
N GLU A 98 -16.95 -15.78 -5.83
CA GLU A 98 -18.40 -15.75 -5.74
C GLU A 98 -19.00 -16.96 -6.43
N VAL A 99 -19.77 -17.74 -5.67
CA VAL A 99 -20.37 -18.98 -6.16
C VAL A 99 -21.81 -18.71 -6.57
N TRP A 100 -22.05 -18.78 -7.87
CA TRP A 100 -23.30 -18.50 -8.56
C TRP A 100 -23.65 -17.02 -8.70
N ASN A 101 -24.67 -16.73 -9.51
CA ASN A 101 -25.27 -15.41 -9.70
C ASN A 101 -26.79 -15.52 -9.66
N GLU A 102 -27.46 -14.76 -8.80
CA GLU A 102 -28.91 -14.60 -8.74
C GLU A 102 -29.70 -15.92 -8.76
N PRO A 103 -29.43 -16.85 -7.84
CA PRO A 103 -30.11 -18.15 -7.78
C PRO A 103 -31.62 -18.00 -7.48
N ASP A 104 -32.03 -16.87 -6.90
CA ASP A 104 -33.40 -16.54 -6.53
C ASP A 104 -34.21 -15.87 -7.66
N SER A 105 -33.60 -15.60 -8.81
CA SER A 105 -34.30 -15.09 -9.99
C SER A 105 -35.24 -16.14 -10.60
N MET A 106 -36.47 -15.71 -10.92
CA MET A 106 -37.63 -16.39 -11.57
C MET A 106 -37.66 -17.95 -11.63
N GLY A 107 -37.23 -18.64 -10.58
CA GLY A 107 -37.29 -20.11 -10.47
C GLY A 107 -36.15 -20.89 -11.12
N TRP A 108 -35.00 -20.25 -11.35
CA TRP A 108 -33.83 -20.87 -12.00
C TRP A 108 -33.16 -21.96 -11.15
N MET A 109 -33.03 -21.74 -9.84
CA MET A 109 -32.44 -22.70 -8.92
C MET A 109 -33.34 -22.88 -7.68
N PRO A 110 -33.88 -24.08 -7.41
CA PRO A 110 -34.60 -24.34 -6.16
C PRO A 110 -33.70 -24.12 -4.94
N ALA A 111 -34.23 -23.51 -3.87
CA ALA A 111 -33.48 -23.19 -2.66
C ALA A 111 -32.75 -24.41 -2.04
N GLU A 112 -33.38 -25.60 -2.07
CA GLU A 112 -32.75 -26.86 -1.63
C GLU A 112 -31.49 -27.20 -2.43
N LYS A 113 -31.53 -26.98 -3.75
CA LYS A 113 -30.42 -27.28 -4.66
C LYS A 113 -29.34 -26.22 -4.65
N PHE A 114 -29.69 -24.97 -4.33
CA PHE A 114 -28.71 -23.95 -4.05
C PHE A 114 -27.98 -24.22 -2.72
N GLY A 115 -28.72 -24.63 -1.68
CA GLY A 115 -28.14 -25.09 -0.42
C GLY A 115 -27.18 -26.26 -0.63
N ARG A 116 -27.53 -27.22 -1.50
CA ARG A 116 -26.61 -28.28 -1.94
C ARG A 116 -25.36 -27.72 -2.62
N LEU A 117 -25.53 -26.88 -3.65
CA LEU A 117 -24.42 -26.34 -4.45
C LEU A 117 -23.35 -25.69 -3.57
N LEU A 118 -23.75 -24.76 -2.69
CA LEU A 118 -22.81 -24.13 -1.75
C LEU A 118 -22.17 -25.16 -0.81
N SER A 119 -22.93 -26.14 -0.32
CA SER A 119 -22.42 -27.19 0.59
C SER A 119 -21.39 -28.12 -0.05
N VAL A 120 -21.34 -28.23 -1.39
CA VAL A 120 -20.33 -29.05 -2.09
C VAL A 120 -19.20 -28.22 -2.70
N VAL A 121 -19.47 -26.97 -3.09
CA VAL A 121 -18.46 -26.08 -3.70
C VAL A 121 -17.59 -25.41 -2.64
N TYR A 122 -18.18 -24.86 -1.57
CA TYR A 122 -17.45 -24.18 -0.50
C TYR A 122 -16.31 -25.03 0.09
N PRO A 123 -16.56 -26.25 0.60
CA PRO A 123 -15.47 -27.05 1.16
C PRO A 123 -14.42 -27.44 0.11
N ALA A 124 -14.82 -27.62 -1.16
CA ALA A 124 -13.89 -27.95 -2.23
C ALA A 124 -12.96 -26.78 -2.58
N ILE A 125 -13.48 -25.54 -2.57
CA ILE A 125 -12.66 -24.33 -2.70
C ILE A 125 -11.70 -24.23 -1.52
N LYS A 126 -12.20 -24.36 -0.27
CA LYS A 126 -11.36 -24.29 0.94
C LYS A 126 -10.27 -25.36 0.98
N GLN A 127 -10.54 -26.55 0.45
CA GLN A 127 -9.55 -27.62 0.33
C GLN A 127 -8.49 -27.30 -0.73
N ALA A 128 -8.89 -26.74 -1.88
CA ALA A 128 -7.98 -26.38 -2.95
C ALA A 128 -7.09 -25.18 -2.58
N ASP A 129 -7.69 -24.19 -1.91
CA ASP A 129 -7.06 -22.98 -1.40
C ASP A 129 -7.65 -22.60 -0.03
N PRO A 130 -6.95 -22.95 1.08
CA PRO A 130 -7.40 -22.58 2.43
C PRO A 130 -7.53 -21.07 2.68
N LEU A 131 -6.92 -20.25 1.82
CA LEU A 131 -6.92 -18.78 1.95
C LEU A 131 -8.05 -18.14 1.15
N ALA A 132 -8.79 -18.95 0.38
CA ALA A 132 -9.88 -18.45 -0.42
C ALA A 132 -11.04 -18.01 0.49
N THR A 133 -11.59 -16.84 0.21
CA THR A 133 -12.85 -16.35 0.75
C THR A 133 -13.97 -16.60 -0.26
N VAL A 134 -15.08 -17.17 0.22
CA VAL A 134 -16.22 -17.56 -0.62
C VAL A 134 -17.43 -16.66 -0.33
N VAL A 135 -17.88 -15.96 -1.36
CA VAL A 135 -19.11 -15.18 -1.37
C VAL A 135 -20.26 -16.08 -1.82
N SER A 136 -21.39 -16.04 -1.11
CA SER A 136 -22.53 -16.94 -1.30
C SER A 136 -23.21 -16.89 -2.67
N GLY A 137 -22.80 -16.01 -3.60
CA GLY A 137 -23.56 -15.64 -4.79
C GLY A 137 -24.51 -14.47 -4.50
N GLY A 138 -24.50 -13.47 -5.37
CA GLY A 138 -25.36 -12.29 -5.25
C GLY A 138 -26.83 -12.61 -5.50
N LEU A 139 -27.68 -12.40 -4.49
CA LEU A 139 -29.13 -12.54 -4.65
C LEU A 139 -29.76 -11.30 -5.28
N THR A 140 -30.86 -11.45 -6.03
CA THR A 140 -31.49 -10.39 -6.87
C THR A 140 -31.99 -9.12 -6.16
N GLY A 141 -32.11 -9.12 -4.83
CA GLY A 141 -32.52 -7.90 -4.10
C GLY A 141 -34.02 -7.65 -3.99
N TYR A 142 -34.90 -8.54 -4.46
CA TYR A 142 -36.35 -8.36 -4.44
C TYR A 142 -36.96 -8.63 -3.05
N TRP A 143 -36.64 -7.84 -2.02
CA TRP A 143 -37.40 -7.74 -0.76
C TRP A 143 -37.83 -9.10 -0.15
N THR A 144 -39.14 -9.28 0.00
CA THR A 144 -39.75 -10.48 0.60
C THR A 144 -39.45 -11.75 -0.19
N PRO A 145 -39.54 -11.78 -1.54
CA PRO A 145 -39.05 -12.91 -2.35
C PRO A 145 -37.63 -13.37 -2.00
N THR A 146 -36.64 -12.46 -2.03
CA THR A 146 -35.25 -12.80 -1.74
C THR A 146 -35.06 -13.27 -0.30
N TYR A 147 -35.71 -12.60 0.67
CA TYR A 147 -35.74 -13.05 2.06
C TYR A 147 -36.29 -14.48 2.19
N THR A 148 -37.42 -14.75 1.53
CA THR A 148 -38.12 -16.04 1.59
C THR A 148 -37.25 -17.14 0.98
N TYR A 149 -36.65 -16.86 -0.17
CA TYR A 149 -35.72 -17.75 -0.84
C TYR A 149 -34.54 -18.11 0.07
N MET A 150 -33.82 -17.10 0.59
CA MET A 150 -32.66 -17.35 1.43
C MET A 150 -33.03 -18.03 2.75
N ASN A 151 -34.20 -17.71 3.34
CA ASN A 151 -34.69 -18.43 4.52
C ASN A 151 -34.94 -19.92 4.20
N ALA A 152 -35.44 -20.24 3.01
CA ALA A 152 -35.58 -21.62 2.54
C ALA A 152 -34.22 -22.29 2.30
N VAL A 153 -33.22 -21.58 1.77
CA VAL A 153 -31.84 -22.09 1.61
C VAL A 153 -31.26 -22.44 2.98
N TYR A 154 -31.38 -21.55 3.97
CA TYR A 154 -30.96 -21.85 5.34
C TYR A 154 -31.64 -23.08 5.91
N ASN A 155 -32.92 -23.31 5.60
CA ASN A 155 -33.67 -24.46 6.09
C ASN A 155 -33.51 -25.72 5.22
N SER A 156 -32.68 -25.67 4.16
CA SER A 156 -32.45 -26.82 3.29
C SER A 156 -31.72 -27.95 4.03
N THR A 157 -31.93 -29.19 3.59
CA THR A 157 -31.34 -30.38 4.23
C THR A 157 -29.81 -30.31 4.22
N TYR A 158 -29.24 -29.83 3.12
CA TYR A 158 -27.80 -29.72 2.92
C TYR A 158 -27.16 -28.66 3.83
N PHE A 159 -27.73 -27.46 3.91
CA PHE A 159 -27.22 -26.41 4.81
C PHE A 159 -27.30 -26.82 6.27
N GLN A 160 -28.42 -27.41 6.68
CA GLN A 160 -28.60 -27.87 8.06
C GLN A 160 -27.62 -28.99 8.40
N SER A 161 -27.40 -29.94 7.48
CA SER A 161 -26.42 -31.01 7.67
C SER A 161 -24.99 -30.47 7.76
N TYR A 162 -24.62 -29.52 6.90
CA TYR A 162 -23.30 -28.89 6.94
C TYR A 162 -23.08 -28.11 8.25
N LYS A 163 -24.08 -27.32 8.67
CA LYS A 163 -24.05 -26.58 9.94
C LYS A 163 -23.92 -27.52 11.14
N ALA A 164 -24.64 -28.64 11.15
CA ALA A 164 -24.56 -29.63 12.21
C ALA A 164 -23.18 -30.31 12.27
N ALA A 165 -22.55 -30.56 11.13
CA ALA A 165 -21.24 -31.20 11.04
C ALA A 165 -20.08 -30.27 11.39
N TYR A 166 -20.13 -29.00 10.99
CA TYR A 166 -18.99 -28.08 11.04
C TYR A 166 -19.21 -26.81 11.87
N GLY A 167 -20.41 -26.61 12.43
CA GLY A 167 -20.71 -25.43 13.26
C GLY A 167 -20.85 -24.11 12.49
N ILE A 168 -20.71 -24.12 11.15
CA ILE A 168 -20.83 -22.93 10.27
C ILE A 168 -21.70 -23.24 9.04
N TYR A 169 -22.27 -22.22 8.40
CA TYR A 169 -22.88 -22.37 7.06
C TYR A 169 -21.84 -22.16 5.95
N PRO A 170 -21.97 -22.83 4.79
CA PRO A 170 -20.90 -22.97 3.79
C PRO A 170 -20.72 -21.74 2.88
N PHE A 171 -20.37 -20.60 3.47
CA PHE A 171 -19.91 -19.37 2.80
C PHE A 171 -19.29 -18.44 3.86
N ASP A 172 -18.39 -17.54 3.46
CA ASP A 172 -17.74 -16.60 4.39
C ASP A 172 -18.42 -15.23 4.36
N ILE A 173 -18.87 -14.80 3.17
CA ILE A 173 -19.46 -13.48 2.92
C ILE A 173 -20.79 -13.64 2.20
N PHE A 174 -21.77 -12.84 2.58
CA PHE A 174 -23.09 -12.86 1.96
C PHE A 174 -23.15 -11.88 0.78
N GLY A 175 -23.42 -12.38 -0.43
CA GLY A 175 -23.59 -11.58 -1.64
C GLY A 175 -25.02 -11.10 -1.85
N LEU A 176 -25.21 -9.88 -2.37
CA LEU A 176 -26.53 -9.29 -2.62
C LEU A 176 -26.48 -8.24 -3.74
N HIS A 177 -27.55 -8.13 -4.52
CA HIS A 177 -27.76 -7.11 -5.56
C HIS A 177 -28.98 -6.25 -5.22
N PRO A 178 -28.87 -5.18 -4.43
CA PRO A 178 -30.04 -4.43 -3.95
C PRO A 178 -30.59 -3.47 -5.01
N TYR A 179 -30.89 -3.97 -6.21
CA TYR A 179 -31.44 -3.15 -7.29
C TYR A 179 -32.85 -2.66 -6.98
N ASN A 180 -33.12 -1.41 -7.37
CA ASN A 180 -34.46 -0.89 -7.47
C ASN A 180 -34.50 0.17 -8.58
N TRP A 181 -35.26 -0.09 -9.63
CA TRP A 181 -35.18 0.67 -10.87
C TRP A 181 -35.38 2.16 -10.68
N THR A 182 -36.48 2.59 -10.05
CA THR A 182 -36.84 4.02 -9.98
C THR A 182 -36.71 4.62 -8.59
N ALA A 183 -36.62 3.80 -7.54
CA ALA A 183 -36.67 4.31 -6.17
C ALA A 183 -35.35 4.98 -5.76
N ASN A 184 -35.48 6.13 -5.10
CA ASN A 184 -34.38 6.77 -4.40
C ASN A 184 -33.86 5.84 -3.28
N PRO A 185 -32.56 5.54 -3.20
CA PRO A 185 -32.01 4.61 -2.21
C PRO A 185 -32.31 4.98 -0.76
N SER A 186 -32.46 6.28 -0.44
CA SER A 186 -32.82 6.75 0.91
C SER A 186 -34.19 6.27 1.38
N THR A 187 -35.10 5.89 0.48
CA THR A 187 -36.45 5.45 0.85
C THR A 187 -36.54 3.96 1.14
N TYR A 188 -35.56 3.16 0.71
CA TYR A 188 -35.71 1.71 0.70
C TYR A 188 -34.48 0.97 1.24
N LEU A 189 -33.25 1.43 0.98
CA LEU A 189 -32.05 0.58 1.14
C LEU A 189 -31.78 0.19 2.60
N ALA A 190 -31.80 1.13 3.54
CA ALA A 190 -31.58 0.83 4.95
C ALA A 190 -32.69 -0.07 5.54
N GLN A 191 -33.94 0.15 5.13
CA GLN A 191 -35.07 -0.70 5.52
C GLN A 191 -34.96 -2.09 4.89
N TYR A 192 -34.47 -2.19 3.66
CA TYR A 192 -34.27 -3.47 2.98
C TYR A 192 -33.23 -4.34 3.70
N MET A 193 -32.23 -3.71 4.32
CA MET A 193 -31.24 -4.45 5.09
C MET A 193 -31.73 -4.78 6.51
N ASN A 194 -32.26 -3.80 7.24
CA ASN A 194 -32.52 -3.91 8.69
C ASN A 194 -33.99 -4.18 9.07
N GLY A 195 -34.93 -4.08 8.12
CA GLY A 195 -36.37 -4.20 8.37
C GLY A 195 -36.84 -5.61 8.73
N THR A 196 -38.17 -5.78 8.84
CA THR A 196 -38.79 -7.07 9.21
C THR A 196 -38.44 -8.22 8.27
N TYR A 197 -38.39 -7.95 6.97
CA TYR A 197 -37.92 -8.89 5.94
C TYR A 197 -36.50 -8.56 5.47
N GLY A 198 -35.69 -7.94 6.33
CA GLY A 198 -34.34 -7.53 5.98
C GLY A 198 -33.36 -8.70 5.99
N LEU A 199 -32.47 -8.74 5.00
CA LEU A 199 -31.50 -9.84 4.87
C LEU A 199 -30.47 -9.83 6.00
N ARG A 200 -30.09 -8.64 6.48
CA ARG A 200 -29.22 -8.55 7.67
C ARG A 200 -29.90 -9.16 8.89
N ARG A 201 -31.20 -8.88 9.08
CA ARG A 201 -31.99 -9.47 10.17
C ARG A 201 -32.12 -10.98 10.02
N LEU A 202 -32.25 -11.50 8.79
CA LEU A 202 -32.24 -12.94 8.53
C LEU A 202 -30.93 -13.59 8.99
N LEU A 203 -29.77 -13.05 8.60
CA LEU A 203 -28.46 -13.55 9.02
C LEU A 203 -28.34 -13.60 10.54
N ASN A 204 -28.74 -12.53 11.23
CA ASN A 204 -28.76 -12.49 12.70
C ASN A 204 -29.62 -13.62 13.28
N ASN A 205 -30.83 -13.81 12.77
CA ASN A 205 -31.76 -14.85 13.25
C ASN A 205 -31.24 -16.29 12.99
N LYS A 206 -30.38 -16.47 11.98
CA LYS A 206 -29.80 -17.78 11.63
C LYS A 206 -28.47 -18.05 12.33
N GLY A 207 -27.96 -17.10 13.11
CA GLY A 207 -26.67 -17.22 13.80
C GLY A 207 -25.45 -16.85 12.94
N ASP A 208 -25.67 -16.26 11.76
CA ASP A 208 -24.62 -15.79 10.83
C ASP A 208 -24.46 -14.26 10.87
N GLY A 209 -24.95 -13.63 11.94
CA GLY A 209 -24.88 -12.17 12.14
C GLY A 209 -23.46 -11.61 12.22
N TYR A 210 -22.42 -12.42 12.39
CA TYR A 210 -21.04 -11.94 12.35
C TYR A 210 -20.52 -11.75 10.92
N LYS A 211 -21.11 -12.44 9.94
CA LYS A 211 -20.63 -12.40 8.55
C LYS A 211 -20.87 -11.03 7.92
N ARG A 212 -19.90 -10.62 7.11
CA ARG A 212 -19.95 -9.41 6.28
C ARG A 212 -20.85 -9.65 5.07
N MET A 213 -21.37 -8.56 4.51
CA MET A 213 -22.20 -8.54 3.31
C MET A 213 -21.49 -7.74 2.22
N TRP A 214 -21.51 -8.23 0.99
CA TRP A 214 -21.01 -7.50 -0.17
C TRP A 214 -22.17 -7.23 -1.12
N PHE A 215 -22.26 -5.99 -1.62
CA PHE A 215 -23.10 -5.70 -2.77
C PHE A 215 -22.31 -6.03 -4.02
N THR A 216 -22.44 -7.26 -4.51
CA THR A 216 -21.68 -7.78 -5.65
C THR A 216 -22.13 -7.19 -6.99
N GLU A 217 -23.31 -6.54 -6.98
CA GLU A 217 -23.79 -5.61 -7.99
C GLU A 217 -24.71 -4.57 -7.33
N TYR A 218 -24.70 -3.33 -7.81
CA TYR A 218 -25.74 -2.33 -7.56
C TYR A 218 -25.58 -1.20 -8.59
N GLY A 219 -26.64 -0.43 -8.80
CA GLY A 219 -26.61 0.73 -9.68
C GLY A 219 -27.99 1.11 -10.17
N TRP A 220 -28.05 2.14 -11.01
CA TRP A 220 -29.27 2.59 -11.67
C TRP A 220 -29.03 2.81 -13.15
N ASN A 221 -29.98 2.41 -14.00
CA ASN A 221 -29.83 2.49 -15.45
C ASN A 221 -30.26 3.87 -15.97
N SER A 222 -29.36 4.64 -16.58
CA SER A 222 -29.67 5.97 -17.08
C SER A 222 -30.40 5.99 -18.43
N SER A 223 -30.60 4.83 -19.07
CA SER A 223 -31.28 4.72 -20.37
C SER A 223 -32.71 5.27 -20.29
N PRO A 224 -33.13 6.17 -21.18
CA PRO A 224 -34.52 6.65 -21.22
C PRO A 224 -35.55 5.57 -21.59
N THR A 225 -35.11 4.50 -22.27
CA THR A 225 -36.01 3.55 -22.93
C THR A 225 -35.96 2.13 -22.37
N ALA A 226 -35.01 1.84 -21.49
CA ALA A 226 -34.86 0.51 -20.90
C ALA A 226 -35.99 0.19 -19.92
N ASP A 227 -36.36 -1.09 -19.80
CA ASP A 227 -37.35 -1.53 -18.80
C ASP A 227 -36.83 -1.32 -17.37
N SER A 228 -35.51 -1.35 -17.19
CA SER A 228 -34.79 -1.06 -15.94
C SER A 228 -34.48 0.43 -15.73
N SER A 229 -35.01 1.33 -16.55
CA SER A 229 -34.70 2.77 -16.51
C SER A 229 -34.99 3.40 -15.15
N ILE A 230 -34.07 4.26 -14.69
CA ILE A 230 -34.24 5.08 -13.49
C ILE A 230 -35.41 6.07 -13.59
N ASN A 231 -35.71 6.52 -14.80
CA ASN A 231 -36.78 7.46 -15.10
C ASN A 231 -37.21 7.24 -16.56
N PRO A 232 -38.11 6.26 -16.79
CA PRO A 232 -38.56 5.88 -18.13
C PRO A 232 -39.18 7.07 -18.87
N GLY A 233 -38.76 7.29 -20.13
CA GLY A 233 -39.17 8.42 -20.94
C GLY A 233 -38.53 9.76 -20.58
N GLY A 234 -37.65 9.78 -19.57
CA GLY A 234 -36.91 10.96 -19.13
C GLY A 234 -35.82 11.40 -20.11
N ASN A 235 -35.25 12.59 -19.86
CA ASN A 235 -34.06 13.05 -20.59
C ASN A 235 -32.82 12.27 -20.14
N GLU A 236 -32.02 11.78 -21.08
CA GLU A 236 -30.84 10.95 -20.78
C GLU A 236 -29.82 11.65 -19.88
N ALA A 237 -29.47 12.91 -20.13
CA ALA A 237 -28.52 13.65 -19.30
C ALA A 237 -29.04 13.88 -17.88
N ALA A 238 -30.36 14.14 -17.74
CA ALA A 238 -30.99 14.22 -16.42
C ALA A 238 -30.97 12.86 -15.69
N ASN A 239 -31.18 11.77 -16.43
CA ASN A 239 -31.11 10.41 -15.88
C ASN A 239 -29.68 10.03 -15.46
N GLU A 240 -28.66 10.47 -16.20
CA GLU A 240 -27.25 10.29 -15.84
C GLU A 240 -26.87 11.07 -14.57
N GLN A 241 -27.42 12.28 -14.39
CA GLN A 241 -27.23 13.03 -13.14
C GLN A 241 -27.93 12.33 -11.97
N LEU A 242 -29.17 11.86 -12.17
CA LEU A 242 -29.91 11.12 -11.16
C LEU A 242 -29.22 9.80 -10.78
N GLN A 243 -28.65 9.10 -11.77
CA GLN A 243 -27.81 7.92 -11.57
C GLN A 243 -26.62 8.25 -10.67
N ALA A 244 -25.89 9.35 -10.92
CA ALA A 244 -24.77 9.78 -10.08
C ALA A 244 -25.20 10.03 -8.63
N ASP A 245 -26.31 10.74 -8.43
CA ASP A 245 -26.81 11.08 -7.10
C ASP A 245 -27.33 9.86 -6.33
N TYR A 246 -28.03 8.93 -6.99
CA TYR A 246 -28.54 7.73 -6.35
C TYR A 246 -27.39 6.78 -5.99
N CYS A 247 -26.45 6.54 -6.92
CA CYS A 247 -25.30 5.69 -6.62
C CYS A 247 -24.45 6.25 -5.47
N ALA A 248 -24.25 7.57 -5.39
CA ALA A 248 -23.53 8.20 -4.28
C ALA A 248 -24.29 8.09 -2.95
N THR A 249 -25.60 8.33 -2.99
CA THR A 249 -26.48 8.19 -1.82
C THR A 249 -26.48 6.76 -1.28
N ALA A 250 -26.59 5.77 -2.17
CA ALA A 250 -26.53 4.36 -1.83
C ALA A 250 -25.19 4.01 -1.15
N TYR A 251 -24.07 4.45 -1.73
CA TYR A 251 -22.74 4.29 -1.12
C TYR A 251 -22.69 4.89 0.29
N GLY A 252 -23.13 6.15 0.47
CA GLY A 252 -23.19 6.79 1.79
C GLY A 252 -24.06 6.05 2.81
N ILE A 253 -25.20 5.49 2.38
CA ILE A 253 -26.04 4.65 3.25
C ILE A 253 -25.27 3.42 3.69
N THR A 254 -24.55 2.73 2.79
CA THR A 254 -23.77 1.53 3.18
C THR A 254 -22.76 1.82 4.29
N GLN A 255 -22.12 3.00 4.27
CA GLN A 255 -21.19 3.42 5.32
C GLN A 255 -21.87 3.60 6.69
N SER A 256 -23.17 3.87 6.71
CA SER A 256 -23.97 4.01 7.95
C SER A 256 -24.52 2.68 8.50
N LEU A 257 -24.46 1.60 7.72
CA LEU A 257 -25.08 0.31 8.07
C LEU A 257 -24.23 -0.47 9.07
N ALA A 258 -24.26 -0.08 10.34
CA ALA A 258 -23.53 -0.73 11.42
C ALA A 258 -24.21 -2.01 11.93
N TYR A 259 -23.41 -2.92 12.50
CA TYR A 259 -23.94 -4.13 13.14
C TYR A 259 -24.85 -3.75 14.33
N PRO A 260 -26.01 -4.40 14.49
CA PRO A 260 -27.02 -3.98 15.48
C PRO A 260 -26.73 -4.42 16.92
N ALA A 261 -25.73 -5.27 17.17
CA ALA A 261 -25.45 -5.80 18.51
C ALA A 261 -23.93 -5.94 18.77
N SER A 262 -23.55 -5.71 20.03
CA SER A 262 -22.22 -6.06 20.55
C SER A 262 -21.97 -7.56 20.39
N PRO A 263 -20.74 -8.00 20.06
CA PRO A 263 -19.53 -7.18 19.90
C PRO A 263 -19.30 -6.61 18.49
N TYR A 264 -20.11 -7.01 17.51
CA TYR A 264 -19.81 -6.77 16.11
C TYR A 264 -20.10 -5.33 15.67
N ASN A 265 -20.88 -4.56 16.45
CA ASN A 265 -21.11 -3.11 16.24
C ASN A 265 -19.84 -2.26 16.22
N LYS A 266 -18.71 -2.84 16.62
CA LYS A 266 -17.37 -2.27 16.59
C LYS A 266 -16.60 -2.46 15.25
N PHE A 267 -17.13 -3.20 14.27
CA PHE A 267 -16.44 -3.48 12.99
C PHE A 267 -16.71 -2.48 11.85
N GLY A 268 -17.40 -1.37 12.13
CA GLY A 268 -17.86 -0.47 11.08
C GLY A 268 -19.07 -1.03 10.32
N PRO A 269 -19.28 -0.66 9.06
CA PRO A 269 -20.45 -1.10 8.31
C PRO A 269 -20.40 -2.61 8.02
N TYR A 270 -21.52 -3.31 8.19
CA TYR A 270 -21.61 -4.73 7.82
C TYR A 270 -21.67 -4.96 6.30
N VAL A 271 -21.96 -3.91 5.53
CA VAL A 271 -21.74 -3.91 4.08
C VAL A 271 -20.31 -3.45 3.85
N GLU A 272 -19.42 -4.42 3.63
CA GLU A 272 -17.97 -4.17 3.57
C GLU A 272 -17.51 -3.69 2.19
N LYS A 273 -18.12 -4.22 1.12
CA LYS A 273 -17.75 -3.88 -0.26
C LYS A 273 -18.99 -3.70 -1.12
N THR A 274 -18.90 -2.78 -2.07
CA THR A 274 -19.92 -2.55 -3.09
C THR A 274 -19.26 -2.54 -4.47
N PHE A 275 -19.85 -3.26 -5.41
CA PHE A 275 -19.40 -3.40 -6.79
C PHE A 275 -20.43 -2.70 -7.68
N LEU A 276 -20.07 -1.50 -8.15
CA LEU A 276 -20.93 -0.75 -9.04
C LEU A 276 -21.06 -1.52 -10.35
N PHE A 277 -22.27 -1.89 -10.71
CA PHE A 277 -22.58 -2.35 -12.05
C PHE A 277 -22.90 -1.10 -12.87
N CYS A 278 -22.07 -0.70 -13.83
CA CYS A 278 -20.78 -1.30 -14.22
C CYS A 278 -19.77 -0.22 -14.70
N TYR A 279 -18.61 -0.62 -15.25
CA TYR A 279 -17.66 0.36 -15.77
C TYR A 279 -18.19 1.08 -17.02
N LYS A 280 -18.69 0.34 -18.03
CA LYS A 280 -19.10 0.91 -19.32
C LYS A 280 -20.50 0.45 -19.73
N ASP A 281 -21.28 1.38 -20.26
CA ASP A 281 -22.58 1.10 -20.87
C ASP A 281 -22.46 0.07 -22.01
N PHE A 282 -23.51 -0.74 -22.19
CA PHE A 282 -23.66 -1.66 -23.32
C PHE A 282 -25.14 -1.82 -23.73
N ASP A 283 -25.37 -2.33 -24.94
CA ASP A 283 -26.71 -2.56 -25.50
C ASP A 283 -26.82 -4.04 -25.92
N LEU A 284 -27.92 -4.69 -25.53
CA LEU A 284 -28.21 -6.09 -25.84
C LEU A 284 -29.05 -6.26 -27.12
N GLY A 285 -29.28 -5.18 -27.86
CA GLY A 285 -29.84 -5.21 -29.22
C GLY A 285 -31.24 -4.60 -29.34
N THR A 286 -31.84 -4.13 -28.25
CA THR A 286 -33.13 -3.41 -28.28
C THR A 286 -33.14 -2.22 -27.34
N PRO A 287 -33.94 -1.16 -27.62
CA PRO A 287 -34.06 -0.01 -26.72
C PRO A 287 -34.46 -0.37 -25.27
N GLN A 288 -35.23 -1.45 -25.08
CA GLN A 288 -35.70 -1.95 -23.79
C GLN A 288 -34.61 -2.67 -22.98
N THR A 289 -33.58 -3.20 -23.66
CA THR A 289 -32.49 -4.00 -23.07
C THR A 289 -31.16 -3.24 -23.02
N ARG A 290 -31.23 -1.91 -23.12
CA ARG A 290 -30.06 -1.03 -22.99
C ARG A 290 -29.59 -0.99 -21.54
N GLU A 291 -28.32 -1.30 -21.31
CA GLU A 291 -27.70 -1.35 -20.00
C GLU A 291 -26.82 -0.12 -19.77
N PHE A 292 -27.44 1.05 -19.57
CA PHE A 292 -26.73 2.32 -19.37
C PHE A 292 -26.36 2.55 -17.90
N PHE A 293 -25.88 1.49 -17.25
CA PHE A 293 -25.44 1.44 -15.86
C PHE A 293 -24.00 1.93 -15.65
N GLY A 294 -23.25 2.09 -16.74
CA GLY A 294 -21.84 2.42 -16.77
C GLY A 294 -21.50 3.76 -16.14
N THR A 295 -20.29 3.87 -15.59
CA THR A 295 -19.61 5.16 -15.33
C THR A 295 -19.17 5.85 -16.62
N VAL A 296 -19.04 5.08 -17.70
CA VAL A 296 -18.60 5.50 -19.02
C VAL A 296 -19.62 5.05 -20.07
N ARG A 297 -19.91 5.91 -21.05
CA ARG A 297 -20.81 5.62 -22.17
C ARG A 297 -20.23 4.59 -23.13
N MET A 298 -21.07 4.03 -24.01
CA MET A 298 -20.64 3.09 -25.07
C MET A 298 -19.51 3.66 -25.95
N ASN A 299 -19.52 4.98 -26.20
CA ASN A 299 -18.50 5.71 -26.98
C ASN A 299 -17.24 6.08 -26.15
N SER A 300 -17.09 5.53 -24.94
CA SER A 300 -15.99 5.77 -24.01
C SER A 300 -15.96 7.18 -23.38
N GLN A 301 -17.01 8.00 -23.52
CA GLN A 301 -17.09 9.26 -22.78
C GLN A 301 -17.53 9.05 -21.33
N ARG A 302 -16.86 9.74 -20.40
CA ARG A 302 -17.17 9.71 -18.96
C ARG A 302 -18.53 10.36 -18.67
N LYS A 303 -19.29 9.74 -17.77
CA LYS A 303 -20.60 10.22 -17.29
C LYS A 303 -20.45 10.98 -15.97
N PRO A 304 -21.44 11.77 -15.52
CA PRO A 304 -21.45 12.40 -14.19
C PRO A 304 -21.13 11.42 -13.04
N LEU A 305 -21.58 10.16 -13.16
CA LEU A 305 -21.30 9.10 -12.20
C LEU A 305 -19.80 8.85 -11.99
N PHE A 306 -18.98 8.95 -13.06
CA PHE A 306 -17.53 8.78 -12.99
C PHE A 306 -16.91 9.77 -11.99
N PHE A 307 -17.16 11.06 -12.19
CA PHE A 307 -16.60 12.12 -11.36
C PHE A 307 -17.15 12.08 -9.93
N ARG A 308 -18.41 11.68 -9.76
CA ARG A 308 -19.02 11.50 -8.44
C ARG A 308 -18.36 10.37 -7.65
N TYR A 309 -18.03 9.25 -8.30
CA TYR A 309 -17.33 8.14 -7.64
C TYR A 309 -15.87 8.48 -7.34
N GLN A 310 -15.20 9.16 -8.26
CA GLN A 310 -13.85 9.68 -8.03
C GLN A 310 -13.79 10.53 -6.75
N SER A 311 -14.75 11.45 -6.54
CA SER A 311 -14.79 12.25 -5.31
C SER A 311 -15.05 11.39 -4.05
N LEU A 312 -15.94 10.40 -4.13
CA LEU A 312 -16.23 9.52 -2.99
C LEU A 312 -15.03 8.65 -2.60
N ALA A 313 -14.24 8.21 -3.57
CA ALA A 313 -13.05 7.41 -3.33
C ALA A 313 -11.91 8.22 -2.70
N ALA A 314 -11.77 9.50 -3.07
CA ALA A 314 -10.79 10.41 -2.47
C ALA A 314 -11.06 10.63 -0.96
N ASP A 315 -12.33 10.60 -0.54
CA ASP A 315 -12.74 10.90 0.84
C ASP A 315 -12.95 9.65 1.72
N ALA A 316 -12.92 8.43 1.17
CA ALA A 316 -13.22 7.19 1.89
C ALA A 316 -11.99 6.57 2.57
N ARG A 317 -12.03 6.44 3.90
CA ARG A 317 -10.98 5.74 4.68
C ARG A 317 -10.88 4.28 4.26
N GLN A 318 -9.65 3.80 4.09
CA GLN A 318 -9.32 2.45 3.62
C GLN A 318 -8.58 1.69 4.72
N ASN A 319 -8.80 0.37 4.81
CA ASN A 319 -7.94 -0.50 5.62
C ASN A 319 -6.61 -0.74 4.87
N ALA A 320 -5.58 0.03 5.20
CA ALA A 320 -4.25 -0.06 4.62
C ALA A 320 -3.52 -1.37 4.98
N ALA A 321 -3.90 -2.05 6.07
CA ALA A 321 -3.27 -3.30 6.48
C ALA A 321 -3.42 -4.43 5.44
N LEU A 322 -4.50 -4.41 4.64
CA LEU A 322 -4.76 -5.40 3.58
C LEU A 322 -3.68 -5.47 2.49
N ARG A 323 -2.88 -4.41 2.36
CA ARG A 323 -1.80 -4.28 1.38
C ARG A 323 -0.42 -4.21 2.03
N ALA A 324 -0.36 -4.31 3.35
CA ALA A 324 0.89 -4.20 4.07
C ALA A 324 1.77 -5.43 3.85
N THR A 325 3.09 -5.20 3.80
CA THR A 325 4.05 -6.28 4.02
C THR A 325 4.13 -6.53 5.51
N VAL A 326 3.81 -7.76 5.93
CA VAL A 326 3.66 -8.10 7.35
C VAL A 326 4.74 -9.09 7.78
N SER A 327 5.41 -8.80 8.90
CA SER A 327 6.39 -9.67 9.54
C SER A 327 6.09 -9.82 11.03
N ALA A 328 6.58 -10.88 11.66
CA ALA A 328 6.42 -11.08 13.10
C ALA A 328 7.67 -11.72 13.72
N SER A 329 7.77 -11.55 15.04
CA SER A 329 8.76 -12.22 15.89
C SER A 329 8.69 -13.76 15.88
N GLY A 330 7.57 -14.35 15.46
CA GLY A 330 7.39 -15.80 15.41
C GLY A 330 6.14 -16.24 14.64
N GLN A 331 6.09 -17.53 14.30
CA GLN A 331 4.91 -18.21 13.76
C GLN A 331 4.99 -19.72 14.04
N ASP A 332 3.86 -20.34 14.35
CA ASP A 332 3.79 -21.78 14.66
C ASP A 332 3.61 -22.68 13.43
N GLY A 333 3.34 -22.10 12.26
CA GLY A 333 3.18 -22.86 11.03
C GLY A 333 2.86 -22.01 9.80
N PRO A 334 2.96 -22.60 8.60
CA PRO A 334 2.77 -21.89 7.33
C PRO A 334 1.33 -21.39 7.11
N LEU A 335 0.35 -21.97 7.82
CA LEU A 335 -1.05 -21.55 7.77
C LEU A 335 -1.41 -20.49 8.82
N THR A 336 -0.53 -20.26 9.80
CA THR A 336 -0.75 -19.34 10.93
C THR A 336 0.28 -18.20 10.95
N GLY A 337 0.84 -17.86 9.79
CA GLY A 337 1.84 -16.80 9.66
C GLY A 337 1.27 -15.38 9.83
N PRO A 338 2.15 -14.36 9.92
CA PRO A 338 1.78 -12.98 10.28
C PRO A 338 0.76 -12.33 9.35
N ALA A 339 0.82 -12.63 8.04
CA ALA A 339 -0.11 -12.09 7.05
C ALA A 339 -1.58 -12.48 7.32
N ARG A 340 -1.82 -13.54 8.10
CA ARG A 340 -3.16 -13.97 8.50
C ARG A 340 -3.87 -12.98 9.42
N ALA A 341 -3.12 -12.11 10.08
CA ALA A 341 -3.69 -11.05 10.91
C ALA A 341 -4.04 -9.80 10.09
N CYS A 342 -3.86 -9.77 8.77
CA CYS A 342 -4.14 -8.58 7.96
C CYS A 342 -4.78 -8.95 6.61
N ASP A 343 -5.48 -10.09 6.54
CA ASP A 343 -6.07 -10.60 5.29
C ASP A 343 -7.57 -10.23 5.16
N GLY A 344 -8.10 -9.46 6.10
CA GLY A 344 -9.44 -8.93 6.06
C GLY A 344 -10.48 -9.95 6.50
N THR A 345 -10.10 -11.02 7.19
CA THR A 345 -11.04 -12.00 7.72
C THR A 345 -10.67 -12.45 9.12
N VAL A 346 -11.70 -12.75 9.93
CA VAL A 346 -11.49 -13.25 11.30
C VAL A 346 -11.39 -14.78 11.35
N PHE A 347 -11.43 -15.47 10.21
CA PHE A 347 -11.42 -16.94 10.16
C PHE A 347 -10.02 -17.55 10.05
N THR A 348 -9.07 -16.76 9.58
CA THR A 348 -7.64 -17.02 9.65
C THR A 348 -7.06 -16.33 10.90
N GLN A 349 -5.82 -16.65 11.27
CA GLN A 349 -5.16 -15.97 12.38
C GLN A 349 -3.64 -16.15 12.35
N TRP A 350 -2.93 -15.14 12.85
CA TRP A 350 -1.53 -15.28 13.24
C TRP A 350 -1.47 -16.01 14.58
N VAL A 351 -0.65 -17.08 14.63
CA VAL A 351 -0.40 -17.86 15.86
C VAL A 351 1.10 -17.99 16.08
N SER A 352 1.53 -17.67 17.30
CA SER A 352 2.94 -17.74 17.70
C SER A 352 3.07 -18.11 19.17
N SER A 353 3.76 -19.23 19.42
CA SER A 353 4.14 -19.76 20.72
C SER A 353 5.60 -19.45 21.09
N THR A 354 6.34 -18.76 20.22
CA THR A 354 7.75 -18.41 20.42
C THR A 354 7.92 -17.58 21.70
N PRO A 355 8.72 -18.03 22.68
CA PRO A 355 9.05 -17.24 23.86
C PRO A 355 10.15 -16.23 23.50
N ALA A 356 9.80 -14.95 23.47
CA ALA A 356 10.71 -13.82 23.61
C ALA A 356 9.91 -12.62 24.11
N ASP A 357 10.54 -11.87 25.02
CA ASP A 357 10.32 -10.47 25.35
C ASP A 357 9.44 -9.71 24.34
N ALA A 358 8.13 -9.77 24.60
CA ALA A 358 7.00 -9.17 23.88
C ALA A 358 6.93 -9.48 22.37
N GLN A 359 6.11 -10.47 22.00
CA GLN A 359 5.85 -10.85 20.62
C GLN A 359 5.36 -9.66 19.78
N THR A 360 6.02 -9.40 18.65
CA THR A 360 5.69 -8.30 17.74
C THR A 360 5.14 -8.77 16.40
N LEU A 361 4.25 -7.96 15.83
CA LEU A 361 3.75 -8.00 14.46
C LEU A 361 3.99 -6.62 13.83
N THR A 362 4.82 -6.54 12.80
CA THR A 362 5.19 -5.30 12.12
C THR A 362 4.56 -5.24 10.75
N LEU A 363 3.86 -4.15 10.48
CA LEU A 363 3.21 -3.81 9.21
C LEU A 363 4.01 -2.68 8.56
N THR A 364 4.48 -2.94 7.34
CA THR A 364 4.95 -1.90 6.42
C THR A 364 3.83 -1.66 5.42
N LEU A 365 3.13 -0.53 5.55
CA LEU A 365 2.10 -0.14 4.60
C LEU A 365 2.73 0.07 3.21
N ASP A 366 1.93 -0.17 2.17
CA ASP A 366 2.37 -0.06 0.77
C ASP A 366 2.71 1.38 0.37
N ASP A 367 2.13 2.35 1.07
CA ASP A 367 2.36 3.79 0.93
C ASP A 367 2.14 4.52 2.27
N TRP A 368 2.26 5.85 2.27
CA TRP A 368 1.90 6.70 3.40
C TRP A 368 0.39 6.92 3.50
N TYR A 369 -0.12 6.90 4.74
CA TYR A 369 -1.53 7.14 5.01
C TYR A 369 -1.71 8.13 6.15
N THR A 370 -2.63 9.07 6.00
CA THR A 370 -3.23 9.75 7.15
C THR A 370 -4.12 8.72 7.87
N VAL A 371 -3.56 8.08 8.90
CA VAL A 371 -4.21 7.08 9.73
C VAL A 371 -5.08 7.77 10.77
N TYR A 372 -6.32 7.28 10.90
CA TYR A 372 -7.30 7.76 11.87
C TYR A 372 -7.56 6.73 12.98
N GLU A 373 -7.41 5.44 12.68
CA GLU A 373 -7.90 4.39 13.55
C GLU A 373 -7.18 3.06 13.34
N PHE A 374 -7.00 2.31 14.42
CA PHE A 374 -6.57 0.93 14.42
C PHE A 374 -7.68 0.02 14.95
N ARG A 375 -7.83 -1.19 14.41
CA ARG A 375 -8.77 -2.19 14.94
C ARG A 375 -8.10 -3.54 15.11
N LEU A 376 -8.29 -4.17 16.26
CA LEU A 376 -7.88 -5.54 16.51
C LEU A 376 -9.11 -6.40 16.74
N ALA A 377 -9.25 -7.47 15.95
CA ALA A 377 -10.20 -8.55 16.15
C ALA A 377 -9.49 -9.72 16.84
N HIS A 378 -10.07 -10.20 17.94
CA HIS A 378 -9.44 -11.23 18.77
C HIS A 378 -9.98 -12.63 18.48
N ALA A 379 -9.25 -13.63 18.99
CA ALA A 379 -9.47 -15.06 18.82
C ALA A 379 -10.94 -15.51 18.92
N GLN A 380 -11.73 -14.93 19.83
CA GLN A 380 -13.12 -15.35 19.99
C GLN A 380 -14.00 -15.13 18.75
N LEU A 381 -13.61 -14.22 17.87
CA LEU A 381 -14.30 -13.98 16.61
C LEU A 381 -13.97 -15.04 15.55
N ASN A 382 -12.90 -15.80 15.77
CA ASN A 382 -12.58 -17.03 15.06
C ASN A 382 -13.14 -18.27 15.79
N HIS A 383 -14.27 -18.13 16.49
CA HIS A 383 -14.93 -19.21 17.24
C HIS A 383 -14.07 -19.87 18.34
N GLN A 384 -13.06 -19.18 18.85
CA GLN A 384 -12.26 -19.64 19.98
C GLN A 384 -12.81 -19.12 21.33
N PRO A 385 -12.38 -19.66 22.48
CA PRO A 385 -12.73 -19.10 23.78
C PRO A 385 -12.26 -17.64 23.96
N ASP A 386 -13.02 -16.82 24.67
CA ASP A 386 -12.68 -15.44 25.04
C ASP A 386 -11.35 -15.29 25.79
N THR A 387 -10.98 -16.31 26.58
CA THR A 387 -9.69 -16.40 27.26
C THR A 387 -8.48 -16.35 26.33
N TYR A 388 -8.67 -16.58 25.02
CA TYR A 388 -7.60 -16.52 24.01
C TYR A 388 -7.40 -15.10 23.44
N ASN A 389 -8.26 -14.15 23.79
CA ASN A 389 -8.11 -12.76 23.39
C ASN A 389 -6.93 -12.11 24.13
N LEU A 390 -6.18 -11.25 23.43
CA LEU A 390 -5.03 -10.57 24.03
C LEU A 390 -5.46 -9.75 25.25
N ALA A 391 -4.71 -9.86 26.35
CA ALA A 391 -4.95 -9.11 27.59
C ALA A 391 -4.34 -7.72 27.54
N ALA A 392 -3.18 -7.57 26.91
CA ALA A 392 -2.51 -6.30 26.83
C ALA A 392 -1.58 -6.25 25.62
N PHE A 393 -1.49 -5.07 25.01
CA PHE A 393 -0.64 -4.82 23.86
C PHE A 393 -0.38 -3.33 23.70
N VAL A 394 0.62 -3.00 22.89
CA VAL A 394 0.97 -1.63 22.52
C VAL A 394 0.94 -1.53 21.00
N ILE A 395 0.29 -0.50 20.46
CA ILE A 395 0.44 -0.11 19.06
C ILE A 395 1.47 0.99 19.00
N GLU A 396 2.47 0.79 18.15
CA GLU A 396 3.59 1.69 17.98
C GLU A 396 3.69 2.08 16.49
N SER A 397 4.20 3.28 16.21
CA SER A 397 4.53 3.71 14.86
C SER A 397 5.98 4.15 14.74
N SER A 398 6.48 4.17 13.51
CA SER A 398 7.82 4.66 13.16
C SER A 398 7.77 5.40 11.83
N LEU A 399 8.66 6.37 11.67
CA LEU A 399 8.89 7.08 10.41
C LEU A 399 9.86 6.34 9.48
N THR A 400 10.70 5.46 10.04
CA THR A 400 11.80 4.78 9.34
C THR A 400 11.56 3.27 9.19
N GLY A 401 10.60 2.73 9.92
CA GLY A 401 10.38 1.29 10.03
C GLY A 401 11.25 0.61 11.09
N GLY A 402 12.28 1.30 11.57
CA GLY A 402 13.06 0.94 12.75
C GLY A 402 12.62 1.72 13.98
N PRO A 403 13.34 1.59 15.10
CA PRO A 403 13.28 2.57 16.19
C PRO A 403 13.52 4.03 15.71
N PRO A 404 13.29 5.05 16.56
CA PRO A 404 12.49 4.97 17.77
C PRO A 404 11.05 4.63 17.39
N TRP A 405 10.44 3.77 18.21
CA TRP A 405 9.03 3.43 18.08
C TRP A 405 8.23 4.32 19.01
N THR A 406 7.31 5.08 18.44
CA THR A 406 6.40 5.93 19.20
C THR A 406 5.18 5.12 19.58
N ALA A 407 4.89 4.99 20.89
CA ALA A 407 3.68 4.33 21.35
C ALA A 407 2.45 5.20 21.03
N GLU A 408 1.60 4.72 20.12
CA GLU A 408 0.31 5.36 19.79
C GLU A 408 -0.74 5.01 20.83
N PHE A 409 -0.79 3.73 21.23
CA PHE A 409 -1.73 3.22 22.22
C PHE A 409 -1.05 2.19 23.11
N THR A 410 -1.25 2.32 24.41
CA THR A 410 -0.99 1.24 25.37
C THR A 410 -2.33 0.72 25.87
N VAL A 411 -2.65 -0.53 25.55
CA VAL A 411 -3.98 -1.11 25.77
C VAL A 411 -3.91 -2.18 26.84
N ASN A 412 -4.80 -2.06 27.82
CA ASN A 412 -5.16 -3.13 28.74
C ASN A 412 -6.59 -3.56 28.43
N ASN A 413 -6.79 -4.85 28.17
CA ASN A 413 -8.05 -5.50 27.79
C ASN A 413 -8.49 -6.52 28.86
N PRO A 414 -8.76 -6.07 30.10
CA PRO A 414 -9.03 -6.98 31.23
C PRO A 414 -10.32 -7.78 31.08
N ASN A 415 -11.28 -7.26 30.30
CA ASN A 415 -12.56 -7.91 30.04
C ASN A 415 -12.54 -8.90 28.88
N ARG A 416 -11.36 -9.14 28.28
CA ARG A 416 -11.22 -10.01 27.10
C ARG A 416 -12.14 -9.59 25.97
N GLU A 417 -12.22 -8.29 25.68
CA GLU A 417 -13.09 -7.80 24.62
C GLU A 417 -12.71 -8.46 23.28
N PRO A 418 -13.68 -8.90 22.48
CA PRO A 418 -13.48 -9.43 21.13
C PRO A 418 -12.86 -8.45 20.15
N VAL A 419 -13.02 -7.15 20.40
CA VAL A 419 -12.58 -6.08 19.50
C VAL A 419 -12.07 -4.90 20.30
N ASN A 420 -10.90 -4.40 19.92
CA ASN A 420 -10.42 -3.09 20.32
C ASN A 420 -10.40 -2.17 19.10
N ILE A 421 -11.11 -1.05 19.16
CA ILE A 421 -11.00 0.07 18.21
C ILE A 421 -10.25 1.19 18.91
N LEU A 422 -9.21 1.71 18.27
CA LEU A 422 -8.33 2.71 18.83
C LEU A 422 -8.26 3.88 17.83
N THR A 423 -9.03 4.93 18.10
CA THR A 423 -9.10 6.12 17.26
C THR A 423 -8.06 7.14 17.71
N LEU A 424 -7.22 7.60 16.78
CA LEU A 424 -6.24 8.65 17.04
C LEU A 424 -6.96 9.98 17.27
N PRO A 425 -6.70 10.69 18.39
CA PRO A 425 -7.30 12.01 18.65
C PRO A 425 -6.96 13.03 17.57
N THR A 426 -5.75 12.92 17.02
CA THR A 426 -5.28 13.67 15.86
C THR A 426 -4.78 12.66 14.84
N PRO A 427 -5.34 12.64 13.61
CA PRO A 427 -4.87 11.73 12.56
C PRO A 427 -3.39 11.92 12.29
N ARG A 428 -2.68 10.84 11.99
CA ARG A 428 -1.23 10.85 11.78
C ARG A 428 -0.85 10.29 10.42
N VAL A 429 0.11 10.91 9.75
CA VAL A 429 0.71 10.35 8.53
C VAL A 429 1.67 9.23 8.94
N LEU A 430 1.28 7.98 8.72
CA LEU A 430 2.01 6.78 9.13
C LEU A 430 2.21 5.83 7.96
N ARG A 431 3.31 5.07 8.03
CA ARG A 431 3.62 3.98 7.10
C ARG A 431 4.12 2.72 7.80
N TYR A 432 4.89 2.89 8.88
CA TYR A 432 5.43 1.76 9.62
C TYR A 432 4.74 1.64 10.97
N ILE A 433 4.13 0.48 11.22
CA ILE A 433 3.30 0.21 12.39
C ILE A 433 3.75 -1.10 13.02
N ARG A 434 3.77 -1.16 14.34
CA ARG A 434 4.09 -2.37 15.09
C ARG A 434 3.08 -2.59 16.19
N LEU A 435 2.48 -3.77 16.20
CA LEU A 435 1.77 -4.30 17.35
C LEU A 435 2.76 -5.07 18.21
N ARG A 436 2.90 -4.69 19.48
CA ARG A 436 3.71 -5.39 20.47
C ARG A 436 2.81 -5.97 21.55
N VAL A 437 2.71 -7.28 21.62
CA VAL A 437 1.89 -7.99 22.61
C VAL A 437 2.63 -8.03 23.94
N THR A 438 2.03 -7.48 24.98
CA THR A 438 2.59 -7.47 26.34
C THR A 438 1.95 -8.52 27.24
N ASP A 439 0.73 -8.96 26.92
CA ASP A 439 0.07 -10.11 27.54
C ASP A 439 -0.87 -10.79 26.53
N ALA A 440 -0.51 -12.03 26.14
CA ALA A 440 -1.28 -12.84 25.19
C ALA A 440 -2.60 -13.36 25.79
N GLY A 441 -2.76 -13.28 27.10
CA GLY A 441 -3.98 -13.59 27.82
C GLY A 441 -4.01 -14.92 28.54
N LEU A 442 -3.42 -15.94 27.93
CA LEU A 442 -3.19 -17.23 28.57
C LEU A 442 -1.77 -17.34 29.12
N ALA A 443 -1.63 -18.17 30.16
CA ALA A 443 -0.33 -18.49 30.75
C ALA A 443 0.61 -19.24 29.78
N ASP A 444 0.09 -19.81 28.69
CA ASP A 444 0.90 -20.42 27.63
C ASP A 444 1.65 -19.38 26.79
N GLY A 445 1.35 -18.09 26.95
CA GLY A 445 2.00 -16.99 26.24
C GLY A 445 1.73 -16.97 24.73
N THR A 446 0.83 -17.81 24.23
CA THR A 446 0.63 -17.99 22.79
C THR A 446 -0.30 -16.91 22.24
N VAL A 447 0.19 -16.14 21.26
CA VAL A 447 -0.60 -15.13 20.55
C VAL A 447 -1.52 -15.81 19.55
N ARG A 448 -2.77 -15.36 19.51
CA ARG A 448 -3.81 -15.80 18.56
C ARG A 448 -4.57 -14.57 18.08
N LEU A 449 -4.15 -14.02 16.96
CA LEU A 449 -4.68 -12.77 16.44
C LEU A 449 -5.32 -12.98 15.06
N PRO A 450 -6.65 -13.02 14.98
CA PRO A 450 -7.38 -13.11 13.72
C PRO A 450 -7.19 -11.91 12.79
N GLU A 451 -7.31 -10.67 13.27
CA GLU A 451 -7.24 -9.52 12.36
C GLU A 451 -6.72 -8.26 13.09
N PHE A 452 -5.91 -7.47 12.38
CA PHE A 452 -5.35 -6.18 12.74
C PHE A 452 -5.46 -5.23 11.52
N GLU A 453 -6.34 -4.24 11.66
CA GLU A 453 -6.69 -3.29 10.61
C GLU A 453 -6.10 -1.90 10.91
N VAL A 454 -5.73 -1.17 9.85
CA VAL A 454 -5.20 0.20 9.90
C VAL A 454 -6.03 1.07 8.97
N TRP A 455 -6.86 1.96 9.50
CA TRP A 455 -7.82 2.74 8.71
C TRP A 455 -7.31 4.17 8.47
N GLY A 456 -7.10 4.51 7.20
CA GLY A 456 -6.51 5.77 6.77
C GLY A 456 -6.90 6.24 5.37
N LEU A 457 -6.54 7.47 5.03
CA LEU A 457 -6.57 7.99 3.66
C LEU A 457 -5.14 8.02 3.11
N PRO A 458 -4.92 7.73 1.80
CA PRO A 458 -3.60 7.94 1.19
C PRO A 458 -3.08 9.35 1.48
N ALA A 459 -1.78 9.47 1.75
CA ALA A 459 -1.13 10.72 2.07
C ALA A 459 0.25 10.81 1.41
N ALA A 460 0.76 12.03 1.28
CA ALA A 460 2.18 12.23 1.02
C ALA A 460 3.00 11.86 2.28
N PRO A 461 4.31 11.60 2.14
CA PRO A 461 5.20 11.46 3.28
C PRO A 461 5.11 12.68 4.24
N PRO A 462 5.46 12.52 5.53
CA PRO A 462 5.36 13.59 6.53
C PRO A 462 6.24 14.80 6.25
N SER A 463 7.26 14.67 5.39
CA SER A 463 8.03 15.78 4.85
C SER A 463 7.47 16.15 3.47
N GLY A 464 7.16 17.43 3.25
CA GLY A 464 6.57 17.97 2.01
C GLY A 464 7.48 17.91 0.78
N ALA A 465 8.39 16.93 0.71
CA ALA A 465 9.34 16.71 -0.36
C ALA A 465 8.77 15.71 -1.38
N ALA A 466 8.80 16.08 -2.65
CA ALA A 466 8.56 15.20 -3.78
C ALA A 466 9.87 14.53 -4.23
N VAL A 467 9.75 13.33 -4.80
CA VAL A 467 10.86 12.56 -5.34
C VAL A 467 10.61 12.28 -6.82
N ALA A 468 11.57 12.61 -7.67
CA ALA A 468 11.59 12.21 -9.08
C ALA A 468 12.88 11.44 -9.39
N TYR A 469 12.87 10.64 -10.46
CA TYR A 469 14.07 9.94 -10.91
C TYR A 469 14.06 9.74 -12.42
N GLN A 470 15.26 9.56 -12.99
CA GLN A 470 15.44 9.22 -14.40
C GLN A 470 16.44 8.08 -14.56
N PHE A 471 16.30 7.37 -15.68
CA PHE A 471 17.24 6.34 -16.13
C PHE A 471 17.78 6.67 -17.51
N GLY A 472 19.04 6.33 -17.76
CA GLY A 472 19.68 6.52 -19.06
C GLY A 472 20.49 5.30 -19.50
N ALA A 473 20.54 5.10 -20.82
CA ALA A 473 21.43 4.12 -21.46
C ALA A 473 22.87 4.66 -21.62
N ASN A 474 23.07 5.97 -21.45
CA ASN A 474 24.38 6.63 -21.37
C ASN A 474 24.24 8.01 -20.70
N LEU A 475 25.38 8.65 -20.45
CA LEU A 475 25.50 9.94 -19.76
C LEU A 475 24.75 11.10 -20.44
N ALA A 476 24.62 11.08 -21.78
CA ALA A 476 24.05 12.19 -22.54
C ALA A 476 22.51 12.27 -22.48
N VAL A 477 21.86 11.30 -21.82
CA VAL A 477 20.40 11.20 -21.72
C VAL A 477 19.86 11.78 -20.40
N LEU A 478 20.72 12.00 -19.41
CA LEU A 478 20.34 12.64 -18.14
C LEU A 478 20.41 14.17 -18.29
N ASP A 479 19.45 14.89 -17.69
CA ASP A 479 19.37 16.36 -17.71
C ASP A 479 20.69 17.03 -17.27
N GLN A 480 20.95 18.21 -17.84
CA GLN A 480 22.22 18.95 -17.75
C GLN A 480 22.72 19.12 -16.30
N ALA A 481 24.04 18.96 -16.11
CA ALA A 481 24.72 19.22 -14.85
C ALA A 481 24.33 20.61 -14.29
N PRO A 482 24.14 20.76 -12.97
CA PRO A 482 23.92 22.07 -12.37
C PRO A 482 25.06 23.02 -12.71
N ALA A 483 24.78 24.32 -12.77
CA ALA A 483 25.83 25.31 -12.92
C ALA A 483 26.75 25.25 -11.68
N LEU A 484 28.07 25.37 -11.86
CA LEU A 484 29.08 25.13 -10.82
C LEU A 484 28.88 26.03 -9.58
N ASP A 485 28.20 27.15 -9.77
CA ASP A 485 27.83 28.19 -8.80
C ASP A 485 26.54 27.89 -8.00
N ASP A 486 25.77 26.87 -8.37
CA ASP A 486 24.53 26.46 -7.67
C ASP A 486 24.80 25.47 -6.53
N LEU A 487 26.00 24.90 -6.47
CA LEU A 487 26.36 23.82 -5.54
C LEU A 487 26.86 24.39 -4.20
N ILE A 488 26.32 23.89 -3.09
CA ILE A 488 26.92 24.18 -1.79
C ILE A 488 28.18 23.33 -1.65
N ALA A 489 29.35 23.96 -1.67
CA ALA A 489 30.62 23.29 -1.40
C ALA A 489 30.58 22.64 -0.01
N GLY A 490 30.35 21.34 0.05
CA GLY A 490 30.28 20.57 1.29
C GLY A 490 31.61 19.95 1.66
N GLN A 491 31.81 19.70 2.96
CA GLN A 491 32.75 18.68 3.38
C GLN A 491 31.97 17.44 3.78
N ILE A 492 32.15 16.33 3.08
CA ILE A 492 31.72 15.04 3.63
C ILE A 492 32.68 14.72 4.76
N ALA A 493 32.26 15.04 5.98
CA ALA A 493 33.14 15.04 7.13
C ALA A 493 33.35 13.64 7.71
N VAL A 494 32.38 12.74 7.58
CA VAL A 494 32.41 11.43 8.24
C VAL A 494 31.62 10.40 7.44
N PHE A 495 32.24 9.25 7.20
CA PHE A 495 31.48 8.01 7.03
C PHE A 495 31.26 7.41 8.40
N GLU A 496 30.02 7.46 8.89
CA GLU A 496 29.68 6.77 10.14
C GLU A 496 29.63 5.27 9.81
N GLY A 497 30.77 4.62 9.99
CA GLY A 497 30.92 3.18 9.86
C GLY A 497 30.09 2.47 10.92
N GLY A 498 28.79 2.31 10.65
CA GLY A 498 27.87 1.44 11.36
C GLY A 498 27.84 1.61 12.87
N ASP A 499 27.45 2.80 13.30
CA ASP A 499 26.65 2.95 14.51
C ASP A 499 25.21 3.29 14.14
N ILE A 500 24.31 2.71 14.93
CA ILE A 500 22.91 3.08 15.05
C ILE A 500 22.88 4.51 15.57
N ASP A 501 22.17 5.41 14.89
CA ASP A 501 21.78 6.67 15.51
C ASP A 501 20.81 6.33 16.66
N ALA A 502 21.25 6.32 17.91
CA ALA A 502 20.38 5.99 19.04
C ALA A 502 19.32 7.08 19.32
N ALA A 503 19.51 8.30 18.82
CA ALA A 503 18.57 9.41 18.97
C ALA A 503 17.44 9.36 17.92
N ASN A 504 17.75 8.91 16.71
CA ASN A 504 16.79 8.82 15.58
C ASN A 504 16.50 7.38 15.10
N GLY A 505 17.11 6.39 15.77
CA GLY A 505 16.82 4.95 15.75
C GLY A 505 16.90 4.23 14.40
N VAL A 506 17.58 4.81 13.40
CA VAL A 506 17.76 4.21 12.08
C VAL A 506 18.43 2.84 12.21
N ALA A 507 17.66 1.77 11.97
CA ALA A 507 18.11 0.38 11.98
C ALA A 507 18.00 -0.19 10.57
N ALA A 508 19.07 -0.79 10.07
CA ALA A 508 19.02 -1.54 8.83
C ALA A 508 18.19 -2.82 9.01
N TYR A 509 17.25 -3.07 8.11
CA TYR A 509 16.45 -4.30 8.12
C TYR A 509 17.29 -5.51 7.71
N ASN A 510 17.16 -6.61 8.47
CA ASN A 510 17.66 -7.94 8.12
C ASN A 510 16.50 -8.95 8.07
N LEU A 511 16.49 -9.82 7.06
CA LEU A 511 15.64 -11.01 6.98
C LEU A 511 16.29 -12.16 7.80
N ALA A 512 15.82 -12.25 9.06
CA ALA A 512 15.76 -13.41 9.99
C ALA A 512 16.96 -14.38 10.24
N ALA A 513 17.21 -14.50 11.55
CA ALA A 513 17.49 -15.73 12.34
C ALA A 513 18.77 -16.54 12.07
N THR A 514 19.94 -16.00 12.42
CA THR A 514 20.90 -16.53 13.42
C THR A 514 22.30 -15.92 13.23
N ALA A 515 22.90 -15.43 14.34
CA ALA A 515 24.29 -15.00 14.55
C ALA A 515 24.69 -13.54 14.22
N CYS A 516 25.61 -13.02 15.07
CA CYS A 516 25.97 -11.64 15.42
C CYS A 516 26.51 -10.68 14.34
N LEU A 517 26.32 -9.37 14.59
CA LEU A 517 27.18 -8.28 14.13
C LEU A 517 27.29 -7.25 15.29
N ASP A 518 28.41 -7.28 16.02
CA ASP A 518 28.62 -6.42 17.19
C ASP A 518 28.90 -4.95 16.81
N VAL A 519 28.40 -4.07 17.68
CA VAL A 519 28.65 -2.64 17.79
C VAL A 519 30.17 -2.36 17.81
N LEU A 520 30.64 -1.51 16.90
CA LEU A 520 32.00 -0.95 17.00
C LEU A 520 31.89 0.42 17.67
N THR A 521 32.41 0.54 18.88
CA THR A 521 32.48 1.81 19.62
C THR A 521 33.51 2.81 19.05
N THR A 522 34.02 2.56 17.83
CA THR A 522 35.05 3.38 17.16
C THR A 522 34.78 3.47 15.66
N PRO A 523 34.75 4.68 15.06
CA PRO A 523 34.51 4.87 13.63
C PRO A 523 35.54 4.14 12.77
N VAL A 524 35.07 3.38 11.77
CA VAL A 524 35.95 2.66 10.84
C VAL A 524 36.24 3.56 9.63
N THR A 525 37.47 4.03 9.53
CA THR A 525 37.96 4.88 8.42
C THR A 525 38.36 4.10 7.16
N ALA A 526 38.23 2.77 7.14
CA ALA A 526 39.11 1.93 6.31
C ALA A 526 38.47 0.80 5.45
N PHE A 527 37.17 0.81 5.13
CA PHE A 527 36.60 -0.21 4.25
C PHE A 527 35.73 0.38 3.14
N TRP A 528 36.38 0.87 2.08
CA TRP A 528 35.77 1.35 0.84
C TRP A 528 36.60 0.83 -0.34
N HIS A 529 35.97 0.22 -1.33
CA HIS A 529 36.61 -0.05 -2.62
C HIS A 529 36.33 1.11 -3.59
N GLY A 530 37.10 2.20 -3.45
CA GLY A 530 37.29 3.14 -4.55
C GLY A 530 38.14 2.48 -5.64
N TYR A 531 37.95 2.86 -6.90
CA TYR A 531 38.73 2.31 -8.03
C TYR A 531 40.25 2.37 -7.73
N SER A 532 40.87 1.22 -7.44
CA SER A 532 42.33 1.02 -7.33
C SER A 532 43.14 1.88 -6.33
N ASP A 533 42.52 2.62 -5.40
CA ASP A 533 43.25 3.50 -4.46
C ASP A 533 42.77 3.33 -3.00
N PRO A 534 43.65 2.97 -2.04
CA PRO A 534 43.31 2.72 -0.64
C PRO A 534 43.11 3.98 0.23
N SER A 535 42.78 5.15 -0.35
CA SER A 535 42.69 6.44 0.34
C SER A 535 41.26 7.05 0.35
N PRO A 536 40.40 6.68 1.32
CA PRO A 536 39.06 7.27 1.49
C PRO A 536 39.02 8.80 1.59
N PRO A 537 39.97 9.48 2.29
CA PRO A 537 39.98 10.94 2.37
C PRO A 537 40.17 11.66 1.03
N ALA A 538 40.80 11.02 0.04
CA ALA A 538 41.03 11.62 -1.27
C ALA A 538 39.79 11.53 -2.20
N HIS A 539 38.80 10.71 -1.85
CA HIS A 539 37.61 10.45 -2.68
C HIS A 539 36.38 11.19 -2.15
N LEU A 540 36.35 11.56 -0.87
CA LEU A 540 35.27 12.32 -0.25
C LEU A 540 34.91 13.63 -0.98
N PRO A 541 35.88 14.42 -1.48
CA PRO A 541 35.55 15.64 -2.22
C PRO A 541 34.85 15.38 -3.57
N LYS A 542 34.89 14.15 -4.09
CA LYS A 542 34.31 13.78 -5.39
C LYS A 542 32.82 13.44 -5.35
N PHE A 543 32.19 13.48 -4.18
CA PHE A 543 30.73 13.37 -4.07
C PHE A 543 30.06 14.76 -4.13
N THR A 544 30.85 15.82 -4.11
CA THR A 544 30.39 17.20 -3.88
C THR A 544 31.03 18.17 -4.86
N ASP A 545 31.71 17.68 -5.91
CA ASP A 545 32.50 18.50 -6.81
C ASP A 545 31.70 18.99 -8.03
N GLY A 546 30.46 18.53 -8.19
CA GLY A 546 29.59 18.92 -9.29
C GLY A 546 29.92 18.27 -10.63
N ASP A 547 30.90 17.35 -10.67
CA ASP A 547 31.25 16.65 -11.91
C ASP A 547 30.22 15.54 -12.27
N GLY A 548 29.25 15.29 -11.38
CA GLY A 548 28.05 14.47 -11.58
C GLY A 548 28.31 12.97 -11.72
N LEU A 549 28.89 12.54 -12.85
CA LEU A 549 28.96 11.13 -13.26
C LEU A 549 30.39 10.67 -13.62
N ASN A 550 31.39 11.51 -13.32
CA ASN A 550 32.81 11.25 -13.59
C ASN A 550 33.52 10.53 -12.42
N GLY A 551 33.42 9.21 -12.42
CA GLY A 551 34.16 8.36 -11.48
C GLY A 551 33.23 7.69 -10.47
N VAL A 552 33.59 6.47 -10.07
CA VAL A 552 32.84 5.70 -9.06
C VAL A 552 33.37 6.05 -7.68
N VAL A 553 32.50 6.52 -6.80
CA VAL A 553 32.89 7.00 -5.45
C VAL A 553 32.43 6.03 -4.36
N LEU A 554 31.14 5.65 -4.33
CA LEU A 554 30.63 4.54 -3.49
C LEU A 554 30.39 3.30 -4.35
N ARG A 555 30.93 2.15 -3.96
CA ARG A 555 30.74 0.89 -4.72
C ARG A 555 30.34 -0.32 -3.89
N ASP A 556 30.98 -0.53 -2.73
CA ASP A 556 30.78 -1.71 -1.88
C ASP A 556 30.95 -1.33 -0.40
N TYR A 557 30.06 -1.81 0.49
CA TYR A 557 30.19 -1.72 1.94
C TYR A 557 29.69 -3.00 2.63
N ALA A 558 30.38 -3.45 3.69
CA ALA A 558 30.13 -4.74 4.35
C ALA A 558 28.94 -4.73 5.36
N ARG A 559 27.90 -3.92 5.13
CA ARG A 559 26.78 -3.70 6.07
C ARG A 559 25.44 -3.51 5.35
N ALA A 560 24.33 -3.65 6.07
CA ALA A 560 22.99 -3.53 5.49
C ALA A 560 22.58 -2.10 5.09
N ALA A 561 23.31 -1.08 5.57
CA ALA A 561 23.19 0.31 5.15
C ALA A 561 24.52 1.07 5.29
N CYS A 562 24.65 2.20 4.58
CA CYS A 562 25.77 3.14 4.65
C CYS A 562 25.25 4.55 4.91
N VAL A 563 25.78 5.21 5.94
CA VAL A 563 25.42 6.58 6.29
C VAL A 563 26.50 7.55 5.79
N LEU A 564 26.09 8.55 5.01
CA LEU A 564 26.92 9.68 4.59
C LEU A 564 26.42 10.95 5.24
N ARG A 565 27.32 11.71 5.87
CA ARG A 565 27.03 13.03 6.43
C ARG A 565 27.72 14.12 5.61
N TYR A 566 26.90 15.04 5.12
CA TYR A 566 27.28 16.21 4.36
C TYR A 566 27.25 17.42 5.30
N ASP A 567 28.42 17.95 5.66
CA ASP A 567 28.52 19.12 6.55
C ASP A 567 28.59 20.38 5.69
N LEU A 568 27.61 21.27 5.88
CA LEU A 568 27.56 22.55 5.17
C LEU A 568 28.52 23.53 5.84
N PRO A 569 29.33 24.28 5.08
CA PRO A 569 30.34 25.19 5.63
C PRO A 569 29.71 26.36 6.39
N VAL A 570 28.47 26.70 6.05
CA VAL A 570 27.59 27.66 6.72
C VAL A 570 26.15 27.13 6.67
N PRO A 571 25.28 27.51 7.63
CA PRO A 571 23.85 27.19 7.54
C PRO A 571 23.24 27.68 6.22
N ALA A 572 22.48 26.82 5.54
CA ALA A 572 21.92 27.09 4.21
C ALA A 572 20.46 26.65 4.08
N ASP A 573 19.71 27.38 3.27
CA ASP A 573 18.36 26.98 2.86
C ASP A 573 18.46 26.10 1.62
N LEU A 574 17.94 24.88 1.72
CA LEU A 574 18.00 23.88 0.67
C LEU A 574 16.81 24.02 -0.27
N ARG A 575 17.08 23.90 -1.57
CA ARG A 575 16.05 23.90 -2.62
C ARG A 575 15.87 22.52 -3.24
N GLU A 576 16.96 21.77 -3.40
CA GLU A 576 16.92 20.48 -4.08
C GLU A 576 18.10 19.61 -3.65
N LEU A 577 17.91 18.30 -3.59
CA LEU A 577 18.97 17.31 -3.48
C LEU A 577 18.98 16.39 -4.68
N ARG A 578 20.15 16.05 -5.21
CA ARG A 578 20.30 15.07 -6.30
C ARG A 578 21.29 13.99 -5.91
N VAL A 579 20.98 12.75 -6.26
CA VAL A 579 21.91 11.62 -6.06
C VAL A 579 22.08 10.85 -7.36
N PHE A 580 23.33 10.69 -7.78
CA PHE A 580 23.69 10.08 -9.05
C PHE A 580 24.28 8.70 -8.83
N ALA A 581 23.85 7.74 -9.65
CA ALA A 581 24.40 6.40 -9.67
C ALA A 581 24.79 5.97 -11.08
N ARG A 582 25.89 5.23 -11.19
CA ARG A 582 26.43 4.77 -12.48
C ARG A 582 26.90 3.33 -12.42
N ASN A 583 26.46 2.53 -13.37
CA ASN A 583 26.88 1.15 -13.55
C ASN A 583 27.66 0.97 -14.86
N PRO A 584 28.97 1.29 -14.88
CA PRO A 584 29.78 1.18 -16.10
C PRO A 584 30.01 -0.27 -16.54
N ASP A 585 29.88 -1.25 -15.62
CA ASP A 585 30.19 -2.66 -15.85
C ASP A 585 28.93 -3.52 -16.13
N ALA A 586 27.74 -2.89 -16.19
CA ALA A 586 26.44 -3.53 -16.41
C ALA A 586 26.07 -4.65 -15.40
N ASP A 587 26.58 -4.59 -14.17
CA ASP A 587 26.35 -5.61 -13.12
C ASP A 587 25.07 -5.39 -12.28
N ASN A 588 24.07 -4.73 -12.89
CA ASN A 588 22.76 -4.38 -12.32
C ASN A 588 22.74 -3.28 -11.22
N ARG A 589 23.87 -2.77 -10.71
CA ARG A 589 23.95 -1.81 -9.56
C ARG A 589 23.74 -0.33 -9.91
N VAL A 590 22.67 -0.03 -10.65
CA VAL A 590 22.26 1.35 -10.99
C VAL A 590 21.07 1.83 -10.17
N LEU A 591 20.37 0.92 -9.49
CA LEU A 591 19.22 1.27 -8.66
C LEU A 591 19.71 1.91 -7.37
N GLN A 592 18.96 2.88 -6.88
CA GLN A 592 19.26 3.59 -5.64
C GLN A 592 18.15 3.32 -4.65
N HIS A 593 18.53 3.16 -3.39
CA HIS A 593 17.59 3.25 -2.27
C HIS A 593 18.26 3.96 -1.10
N TYR A 594 17.66 5.05 -0.63
CA TYR A 594 18.15 5.76 0.53
C TYR A 594 17.07 6.60 1.22
N ASP A 595 17.38 7.02 2.45
CA ASP A 595 16.67 8.08 3.17
C ASP A 595 17.55 9.32 3.31
N VAL A 596 16.93 10.47 3.51
CA VAL A 596 17.58 11.76 3.76
C VAL A 596 17.03 12.40 5.01
N PHE A 597 17.94 12.90 5.84
CA PHE A 597 17.65 13.68 7.03
C PHE A 597 18.42 15.00 7.00
N VAL A 598 17.90 16.02 7.68
CA VAL A 598 18.55 17.32 7.84
C VAL A 598 18.67 17.69 9.31
N SER A 599 19.71 18.45 9.63
CA SER A 599 19.94 19.02 10.97
C SER A 599 20.11 20.52 10.86
N THR A 600 19.57 21.26 11.83
CA THR A 600 19.75 22.72 11.97
C THR A 600 20.63 23.09 13.18
N ASP A 601 21.12 22.11 13.93
CA ASP A 601 21.83 22.29 15.20
C ASP A 601 23.27 21.75 15.20
N GLY A 602 23.89 21.69 14.03
CA GLY A 602 25.26 21.20 13.86
C GLY A 602 25.37 19.67 13.96
N GLY A 603 24.28 18.96 13.66
CA GLY A 603 24.23 17.50 13.61
C GLY A 603 23.95 16.84 14.96
N ALA A 604 23.40 17.57 15.93
CA ALA A 604 23.01 17.00 17.22
C ALA A 604 21.63 16.31 17.14
N THR A 605 20.71 16.84 16.34
CA THR A 605 19.41 16.24 16.01
C THR A 605 19.18 16.23 14.50
N TYR A 606 18.44 15.23 14.01
CA TYR A 606 18.14 15.07 12.59
C TYR A 606 16.66 14.82 12.40
N GLU A 607 16.05 15.62 11.53
CA GLU A 607 14.65 15.46 11.12
C GLU A 607 14.60 14.82 9.72
N PRO A 608 13.65 13.92 9.44
CA PRO A 608 13.52 13.29 8.14
C PRO A 608 13.15 14.33 7.08
N LEU A 609 13.94 14.40 6.01
CA LEU A 609 13.70 15.27 4.86
C LEU A 609 13.02 14.52 3.71
N ALA A 610 13.44 13.29 3.43
CA ALA A 610 12.79 12.40 2.46
C ALA A 610 13.09 10.95 2.85
N THR A 611 12.09 10.08 2.77
CA THR A 611 12.25 8.66 3.14
C THR A 611 11.74 7.74 2.01
N ASP A 612 12.31 6.54 1.89
CA ASP A 612 12.09 5.57 0.82
C ASP A 612 12.35 6.15 -0.58
N VAL A 613 13.42 6.95 -0.71
CA VAL A 613 13.86 7.48 -2.00
C VAL A 613 14.43 6.35 -2.82
N ARG A 614 13.73 5.97 -3.90
CA ARG A 614 14.08 4.80 -4.72
C ARG A 614 13.89 5.02 -6.21
N THR A 615 14.75 4.40 -7.01
CA THR A 615 14.61 4.36 -8.48
C THR A 615 13.94 3.08 -8.99
N GLY A 616 13.51 2.18 -8.10
CA GLY A 616 12.81 0.95 -8.45
C GLY A 616 12.21 0.25 -7.23
N ALA A 617 11.42 -0.78 -7.46
CA ALA A 617 10.88 -1.61 -6.37
C ALA A 617 12.01 -2.41 -5.69
N TRP A 618 11.83 -2.74 -4.41
CA TRP A 618 12.71 -3.68 -3.73
C TRP A 618 12.78 -5.01 -4.48
N GLY A 619 13.99 -5.51 -4.72
CA GLY A 619 14.18 -6.75 -5.47
C GLY A 619 14.13 -6.61 -7.00
N GLN A 620 13.81 -5.42 -7.53
CA GLN A 620 13.87 -5.16 -8.96
C GLN A 620 15.32 -5.33 -9.45
N THR A 621 15.47 -6.01 -10.59
CA THR A 621 16.76 -6.19 -11.25
C THR A 621 16.85 -5.27 -12.46
N ASN A 622 18.03 -4.69 -12.69
CA ASN A 622 18.36 -3.98 -13.91
C ASN A 622 19.24 -4.89 -14.77
N PRO A 623 18.73 -5.65 -15.76
CA PRO A 623 19.50 -6.65 -16.52
C PRO A 623 20.50 -6.03 -17.53
N GLY A 624 21.18 -4.95 -17.14
CA GLY A 624 22.07 -4.15 -18.00
C GLY A 624 21.36 -3.15 -18.91
N THR A 625 20.05 -2.91 -18.72
CA THR A 625 19.26 -1.97 -19.54
C THR A 625 19.66 -0.52 -19.30
N TRP A 626 19.94 -0.15 -18.05
CA TRP A 626 20.28 1.22 -17.67
C TRP A 626 21.70 1.27 -17.11
N THR A 627 22.50 2.21 -17.59
CA THR A 627 23.90 2.40 -17.17
C THR A 627 24.04 3.53 -16.17
N VAL A 628 23.03 4.41 -16.08
CA VAL A 628 23.00 5.56 -15.18
C VAL A 628 21.60 5.77 -14.62
N SER A 629 21.53 6.29 -13.40
CA SER A 629 20.30 6.80 -12.81
C SER A 629 20.61 8.05 -11.98
N TYR A 630 19.63 8.91 -11.80
CA TYR A 630 19.69 9.89 -10.73
C TYR A 630 18.30 10.15 -10.14
N THR A 631 18.28 10.57 -8.89
CA THR A 631 17.10 10.98 -8.14
C THR A 631 17.15 12.47 -7.85
N ARG A 632 15.98 13.09 -7.73
CA ARG A 632 15.77 14.47 -7.30
C ARG A 632 14.83 14.45 -6.10
N VAL A 633 15.22 15.11 -5.03
CA VAL A 633 14.36 15.43 -3.88
C VAL A 633 14.14 16.94 -3.91
N TYR A 634 12.89 17.38 -4.04
CA TYR A 634 12.54 18.79 -4.26
C TYR A 634 11.23 19.14 -3.54
N PRO A 635 10.94 20.41 -3.25
CA PRO A 635 9.76 20.77 -2.48
C PRO A 635 8.49 20.55 -3.33
N GLN A 636 7.44 20.03 -2.69
CA GLN A 636 6.15 19.78 -3.36
C GLN A 636 5.17 20.95 -3.23
N LEU A 637 5.20 21.65 -2.10
CA LEU A 637 4.21 22.66 -1.72
C LEU A 637 4.83 24.02 -1.40
N ASP A 638 6.05 24.03 -0.86
CA ASP A 638 6.77 25.23 -0.47
C ASP A 638 7.81 25.63 -1.54
N SER A 639 8.37 26.84 -1.43
CA SER A 639 9.45 27.28 -2.32
C SER A 639 10.81 26.68 -1.94
N LEU A 640 10.98 26.22 -0.70
CA LEU A 640 12.20 25.62 -0.17
C LEU A 640 11.97 24.18 0.31
N LEU A 641 13.02 23.37 0.22
CA LEU A 641 13.03 21.98 0.68
C LEU A 641 13.27 21.88 2.20
N ALA A 642 14.19 22.69 2.73
CA ALA A 642 14.47 22.82 4.17
C ALA A 642 15.22 24.14 4.47
N GLU A 643 15.05 24.71 5.65
CA GLU A 643 15.68 25.98 6.06
C GLU A 643 16.76 25.77 7.12
N ASP A 644 17.72 26.71 7.19
CA ASP A 644 18.79 26.78 8.19
C ASP A 644 19.56 25.46 8.39
N VAL A 645 19.70 24.68 7.32
CA VAL A 645 20.33 23.37 7.39
C VAL A 645 21.82 23.53 7.60
N THR A 646 22.36 22.79 8.56
CA THR A 646 23.78 22.71 8.91
C THR A 646 24.40 21.40 8.46
N ASN A 647 23.64 20.30 8.48
CA ASN A 647 24.09 18.99 8.03
C ASN A 647 22.97 18.27 7.27
N VAL A 648 23.34 17.56 6.20
CA VAL A 648 22.46 16.63 5.50
C VAL A 648 22.99 15.22 5.71
N ARG A 649 22.13 14.27 6.04
CA ARG A 649 22.50 12.87 6.23
C ARG A 649 21.76 12.00 5.23
N PHE A 650 22.50 11.20 4.48
CA PHE A 650 21.97 10.18 3.58
C PHE A 650 22.18 8.81 4.18
N VAL A 651 21.15 7.97 4.17
CA VAL A 651 21.22 6.58 4.62
C VAL A 651 20.95 5.69 3.42
N PHE A 652 21.99 5.16 2.80
CA PHE A 652 21.90 4.27 1.65
C PHE A 652 21.67 2.84 2.06
N TYR A 653 20.75 2.16 1.38
CA TYR A 653 20.42 0.76 1.58
C TYR A 653 20.95 -0.10 0.43
N GLY A 654 21.13 -1.39 0.70
CA GLY A 654 21.56 -2.35 -0.32
C GLY A 654 20.51 -2.55 -1.42
N VAL A 655 20.95 -2.80 -2.65
CA VAL A 655 20.12 -3.03 -3.85
C VAL A 655 20.40 -4.41 -4.44
N THR A 656 19.36 -5.18 -4.78
CA THR A 656 19.50 -6.62 -5.11
C THR A 656 19.78 -6.85 -6.61
N ALA A 657 20.50 -7.94 -6.92
CA ALA A 657 20.67 -8.47 -8.27
C ALA A 657 19.91 -9.80 -8.51
N GLY A 658 18.71 -9.99 -7.93
CA GLY A 658 17.84 -11.12 -8.27
C GLY A 658 18.02 -12.40 -7.43
N GLY A 659 18.47 -12.25 -6.18
CA GLY A 659 18.58 -13.30 -5.16
C GLY A 659 18.74 -12.67 -3.77
N PRO A 660 19.01 -13.43 -2.69
CA PRO A 660 19.45 -12.84 -1.42
C PRO A 660 20.64 -11.90 -1.66
N LEU A 661 20.92 -10.98 -0.72
CA LEU A 661 21.97 -9.96 -0.83
C LEU A 661 23.35 -10.64 -0.98
N VAL A 662 23.75 -10.99 -2.21
CA VAL A 662 25.01 -11.69 -2.53
C VAL A 662 25.88 -10.83 -3.43
N ASP A 663 27.18 -10.82 -3.11
CA ASP A 663 28.26 -10.18 -3.85
C ASP A 663 28.36 -10.71 -5.30
N PRO A 664 28.32 -9.86 -6.34
CA PRO A 664 28.59 -10.28 -7.72
C PRO A 664 30.08 -10.56 -8.00
N TRP A 665 31.00 -10.21 -7.09
CA TRP A 665 32.44 -10.40 -7.22
C TRP A 665 32.96 -11.45 -6.24
N GLN A 666 33.16 -12.67 -6.72
CA GLN A 666 33.80 -13.75 -5.97
C GLN A 666 35.23 -13.32 -5.56
N GLY A 667 35.42 -12.98 -4.29
CA GLY A 667 36.60 -12.27 -3.78
C GLY A 667 37.96 -12.87 -4.17
N ASN A 668 38.92 -12.00 -4.49
CA ASN A 668 40.33 -12.37 -4.62
C ASN A 668 41.16 -11.83 -3.43
N ALA A 669 41.80 -12.76 -2.72
CA ALA A 669 43.12 -12.73 -2.04
C ALA A 669 43.59 -11.57 -1.12
N ASN A 670 42.92 -10.42 -1.05
CA ASN A 670 43.49 -9.22 -0.41
C ASN A 670 42.92 -8.85 0.98
N GLU A 671 42.14 -9.72 1.64
CA GLU A 671 41.82 -9.51 3.05
C GLU A 671 43.09 -9.61 3.93
N SER A 672 43.48 -8.49 4.54
CA SER A 672 44.63 -8.37 5.45
C SER A 672 44.63 -9.46 6.52
N SER A 673 45.75 -10.19 6.64
CA SER A 673 45.94 -11.28 7.61
C SER A 673 45.78 -10.85 9.08
N THR A 674 45.87 -9.55 9.36
CA THR A 674 45.79 -8.98 10.71
C THR A 674 44.37 -9.00 11.29
N TYR A 675 43.34 -9.14 10.45
CA TYR A 675 41.93 -9.10 10.86
C TYR A 675 41.27 -10.48 11.09
N ARG A 676 42.02 -11.59 10.90
CA ARG A 676 41.51 -12.96 11.10
C ARG A 676 41.24 -13.35 12.55
N GLY A 677 41.64 -12.54 13.54
CA GLY A 677 41.84 -12.99 14.91
C GLY A 677 40.80 -12.62 15.97
N SER A 678 39.80 -11.78 15.67
CA SER A 678 39.05 -11.08 16.73
C SER A 678 37.61 -11.56 16.99
N CYS A 679 37.10 -12.56 16.26
CA CYS A 679 35.76 -13.11 16.48
C CYS A 679 35.81 -14.64 16.62
N PRO A 680 35.29 -15.26 17.70
CA PRO A 680 35.31 -16.71 17.88
C PRO A 680 34.32 -17.47 16.97
N ALA A 681 33.36 -16.77 16.35
CA ALA A 681 32.40 -17.35 15.43
C ALA A 681 32.44 -16.59 14.09
N VAL A 682 33.21 -17.12 13.17
CA VAL A 682 33.23 -16.71 11.76
C VAL A 682 31.85 -17.02 11.16
N GLU A 683 31.19 -16.06 10.51
CA GLU A 683 29.99 -16.39 9.72
C GLU A 683 30.34 -17.49 8.72
N SER A 684 29.56 -18.56 8.72
CA SER A 684 29.74 -19.62 7.75
C SER A 684 29.56 -19.03 6.36
N ALA A 685 30.56 -19.27 5.52
CA ALA A 685 30.43 -19.08 4.09
C ALA A 685 29.12 -19.69 3.58
N ASP A 686 28.57 -19.14 2.50
CA ASP A 686 27.41 -19.75 1.87
C ASP A 686 27.77 -21.11 1.23
N GLY A 687 26.81 -21.70 0.52
CA GLY A 687 26.97 -23.03 -0.08
C GLY A 687 28.13 -23.17 -1.06
N ASP A 688 28.79 -22.08 -1.47
CA ASP A 688 29.95 -22.09 -2.36
C ASP A 688 31.30 -21.84 -1.67
N GLY A 689 31.31 -21.54 -0.36
CA GLY A 689 32.53 -21.31 0.40
C GLY A 689 32.98 -19.85 0.51
N LEU A 690 32.18 -18.88 0.04
CA LEU A 690 32.45 -17.45 0.11
C LEU A 690 31.56 -16.70 1.15
N ARG A 691 31.99 -15.50 1.60
CA ARG A 691 31.30 -14.67 2.62
C ARG A 691 30.36 -13.66 1.95
N LYS A 692 29.27 -13.28 2.63
CA LYS A 692 28.24 -12.36 2.09
C LYS A 692 28.70 -10.88 2.17
N ALA A 693 28.58 -10.14 1.06
CA ALA A 693 28.56 -8.67 1.05
C ALA A 693 27.16 -8.17 0.67
N PHE A 694 26.74 -7.03 1.25
CA PHE A 694 25.50 -6.37 0.87
C PHE A 694 25.76 -5.53 -0.39
N VAL A 695 25.05 -5.83 -1.47
CA VAL A 695 25.21 -5.15 -2.77
C VAL A 695 24.70 -3.71 -2.67
N THR A 696 25.48 -2.72 -3.09
CA THR A 696 25.16 -1.30 -2.90
C THR A 696 24.93 -0.61 -4.26
N PRO A 697 24.17 0.51 -4.29
CA PRO A 697 24.16 1.38 -5.45
C PRO A 697 25.56 1.91 -5.72
N ILE A 698 25.97 1.97 -6.99
CA ILE A 698 27.23 2.63 -7.33
C ILE A 698 27.00 4.14 -7.40
N ILE A 699 27.15 4.83 -6.27
CA ILE A 699 26.95 6.29 -6.17
C ILE A 699 28.19 7.03 -6.70
N THR A 700 27.95 8.02 -7.55
CA THR A 700 29.00 8.86 -8.14
C THR A 700 29.01 10.27 -7.58
N GLU A 701 27.84 10.86 -7.31
CA GLU A 701 27.74 12.26 -6.85
C GLU A 701 26.50 12.45 -5.99
N ILE A 702 26.59 13.41 -5.07
CA ILE A 702 25.48 13.92 -4.27
C ILE A 702 25.49 15.45 -4.35
N ASP A 703 24.56 16.03 -5.11
CA ASP A 703 24.41 17.47 -5.16
C ASP A 703 23.46 17.93 -4.06
N VAL A 704 23.91 18.87 -3.23
CA VAL A 704 23.08 19.64 -2.30
C VAL A 704 22.98 21.06 -2.83
N LEU A 705 21.79 21.44 -3.31
CA LEU A 705 21.54 22.72 -3.96
C LEU A 705 20.92 23.69 -2.94
N ALA A 706 21.61 24.80 -2.70
CA ALA A 706 21.05 25.91 -1.93
C ALA A 706 20.07 26.71 -2.77
N ARG A 707 19.26 27.50 -2.07
CA ARG A 707 18.69 28.72 -2.62
C ARG A 707 19.81 29.61 -3.20
N LYS A 708 19.61 30.16 -4.42
CA LYS A 708 20.57 31.12 -4.99
C LYS A 708 20.57 32.43 -4.18
N PRO A 709 21.74 33.03 -3.90
CA PRO A 709 21.80 34.30 -3.18
C PRO A 709 21.06 35.41 -3.96
N GLY A 710 20.03 35.99 -3.35
CA GLY A 710 19.19 37.01 -3.97
C GLY A 710 18.00 36.49 -4.76
N ASP A 711 17.83 35.18 -4.93
CA ASP A 711 16.65 34.54 -5.56
C ASP A 711 15.54 34.41 -4.50
N ALA A 712 14.72 35.45 -4.40
CA ALA A 712 13.70 35.63 -3.38
C ALA A 712 12.46 34.74 -3.60
N ASP A 713 12.14 34.42 -4.86
CA ASP A 713 10.96 33.62 -5.23
C ASP A 713 11.28 32.15 -5.59
N VAL A 714 12.56 31.81 -5.64
CA VAL A 714 13.12 30.45 -5.71
C VAL A 714 12.92 29.78 -7.08
N ASP A 715 12.81 30.58 -8.14
CA ASP A 715 12.65 30.08 -9.51
C ASP A 715 13.97 29.74 -10.22
N GLY A 716 15.09 30.14 -9.63
CA GLY A 716 16.44 29.81 -10.08
C GLY A 716 17.15 30.91 -10.87
N ASP A 717 16.59 32.12 -10.96
CA ASP A 717 17.31 33.32 -11.41
C ASP A 717 17.27 34.46 -10.37
N VAL A 718 17.93 35.57 -10.66
CA VAL A 718 17.92 36.78 -9.81
C VAL A 718 17.51 37.96 -10.67
N ASP A 719 16.27 38.40 -10.53
CA ASP A 719 15.65 39.35 -11.44
C ASP A 719 14.84 40.48 -10.73
N LEU A 720 13.95 41.13 -11.47
CA LEU A 720 13.15 42.24 -10.95
C LEU A 720 12.08 41.80 -9.93
N ALA A 721 11.62 40.54 -10.00
CA ALA A 721 10.73 39.95 -9.01
C ALA A 721 11.41 39.89 -7.65
N ASP A 722 12.68 39.50 -7.61
CA ASP A 722 13.46 39.40 -6.38
C ASP A 722 13.84 40.76 -5.80
N PHE A 723 14.05 41.76 -6.66
CA PHE A 723 14.34 43.11 -6.22
C PHE A 723 13.20 43.69 -5.36
N ALA A 724 11.96 43.29 -5.64
CA ALA A 724 10.81 43.71 -4.83
C ALA A 724 10.90 43.19 -3.39
N ALA A 725 11.34 41.93 -3.21
CA ALA A 725 11.57 41.34 -1.90
C ALA A 725 12.73 42.04 -1.17
N LEU A 726 13.86 42.26 -1.84
CA LEU A 726 15.00 42.99 -1.28
C LEU A 726 14.57 44.40 -0.82
N SER A 727 13.84 45.13 -1.65
CA SER A 727 13.38 46.48 -1.33
C SER A 727 12.40 46.53 -0.16
N LEU A 728 11.61 45.48 0.06
CA LEU A 728 10.67 45.40 1.18
C LEU A 728 11.37 45.09 2.50
N CYS A 729 12.48 44.36 2.42
CA CYS A 729 13.17 43.81 3.58
C CYS A 729 14.35 44.68 4.04
N MET A 730 14.86 45.56 3.17
CA MET A 730 15.85 46.59 3.54
C MET A 730 15.43 47.34 4.80
N ASN A 731 16.09 47.03 5.90
CA ASN A 731 15.79 47.57 7.23
C ASN A 731 17.01 48.28 7.85
N GLY A 732 18.19 48.05 7.28
CA GLY A 732 19.44 48.70 7.64
C GLY A 732 20.26 47.90 8.66
N PRO A 733 21.54 48.28 8.86
CA PRO A 733 22.47 47.49 9.66
C PRO A 733 22.01 47.34 11.10
N SER A 734 22.15 46.13 11.62
CA SER A 734 21.79 45.68 12.97
C SER A 734 20.29 45.78 13.29
N VAL A 735 19.42 45.81 12.27
CA VAL A 735 17.96 45.75 12.45
C VAL A 735 17.50 44.35 12.08
N LEU A 736 17.06 43.58 13.08
CA LEU A 736 16.64 42.19 12.83
C LEU A 736 15.35 42.14 11.99
N HIS A 737 15.32 41.30 10.96
CA HIS A 737 14.10 41.02 10.21
C HIS A 737 13.27 39.90 10.88
N SER A 738 11.98 39.79 10.52
CA SER A 738 11.04 38.85 11.17
C SER A 738 11.00 37.44 10.54
N GLY A 739 12.07 37.00 9.86
CA GLY A 739 12.07 35.78 9.03
C GLY A 739 11.23 35.88 7.73
N GLY A 740 11.01 34.76 7.04
CA GLY A 740 10.18 34.68 5.82
C GLY A 740 10.88 35.19 4.55
N VAL A 741 10.16 35.94 3.69
CA VAL A 741 10.71 36.50 2.43
C VAL A 741 12.02 37.29 2.67
N CYS A 742 12.14 37.99 3.80
CA CYS A 742 13.34 38.76 4.16
C CYS A 742 14.57 37.90 4.45
N ARG A 743 14.37 36.67 4.91
CA ARG A 743 15.47 35.70 5.07
C ARG A 743 16.10 35.34 3.72
N GLY A 744 15.32 35.39 2.64
CA GLY A 744 15.81 35.10 1.29
C GLY A 744 16.72 36.16 0.67
N VAL A 745 16.70 37.34 1.26
CA VAL A 745 17.45 38.52 0.81
C VAL A 745 18.44 39.01 1.87
N ASP A 746 18.58 38.27 2.98
CA ASP A 746 19.68 38.33 3.97
C ASP A 746 20.69 37.21 3.64
N PHE A 747 21.71 37.52 2.85
CA PHE A 747 22.62 36.51 2.32
C PHE A 747 24.10 36.92 2.34
N ALA A 748 24.44 38.17 2.67
CA ALA A 748 25.81 38.64 2.61
C ALA A 748 26.11 39.83 3.54
N PRO A 749 26.54 39.58 4.80
CA PRO A 749 26.60 38.30 5.50
C PRO A 749 25.22 37.89 6.02
N ARG A 750 24.98 36.59 6.21
CA ARG A 750 23.73 36.07 6.78
C ARG A 750 23.65 36.36 8.29
N ASP A 751 23.35 37.60 8.65
CA ASP A 751 23.45 38.13 10.03
C ASP A 751 22.13 38.68 10.61
N GLU A 752 21.01 38.28 10.01
CA GLU A 752 19.63 38.59 10.39
C GLU A 752 19.22 40.05 10.17
N ASP A 753 20.04 40.86 9.50
CA ASP A 753 19.66 42.16 8.96
C ASP A 753 19.72 42.17 7.42
N VAL A 754 19.00 43.10 6.78
CA VAL A 754 19.04 43.26 5.32
C VAL A 754 19.50 44.67 5.03
N ASP A 755 20.76 44.78 4.60
CA ASP A 755 21.44 46.05 4.52
C ASP A 755 22.16 46.28 3.18
N LEU A 756 23.04 47.29 3.16
CA LEU A 756 23.73 47.67 1.92
C LEU A 756 24.66 46.56 1.40
N ALA A 757 25.12 45.65 2.27
CA ALA A 757 25.95 44.53 1.92
C ALA A 757 25.16 43.49 1.12
N ASP A 758 23.93 43.17 1.52
CA ASP A 758 23.01 42.31 0.76
C ASP A 758 22.62 42.96 -0.57
N ALA A 759 22.29 44.25 -0.56
CA ALA A 759 21.94 44.96 -1.79
C ALA A 759 23.11 44.98 -2.80
N ALA A 760 24.34 45.13 -2.30
CA ALA A 760 25.54 45.05 -3.13
C ALA A 760 25.79 43.63 -3.66
N ALA A 761 25.44 42.61 -2.89
CA ALA A 761 25.54 41.21 -3.30
C ALA A 761 24.46 40.84 -4.33
N PHE A 762 23.23 41.29 -4.12
CA PHE A 762 22.11 41.19 -5.06
C PHE A 762 22.49 41.77 -6.42
N GLN A 763 23.05 42.99 -6.43
CA GLN A 763 23.46 43.66 -7.66
C GLN A 763 24.53 42.87 -8.46
N ARG A 764 25.35 42.06 -7.79
CA ARG A 764 26.33 41.21 -8.47
C ARG A 764 25.68 39.99 -9.11
N ALA A 765 24.62 39.46 -8.50
CA ALA A 765 23.88 38.29 -8.98
C ALA A 765 22.79 38.64 -10.01
N PHE A 766 22.31 39.89 -10.03
CA PHE A 766 21.23 40.34 -10.90
C PHE A 766 21.50 40.09 -12.39
N GLY A 767 20.65 39.27 -13.01
CA GLY A 767 20.73 38.87 -14.42
C GLY A 767 21.73 37.76 -14.75
N GLN A 768 22.18 36.98 -13.76
CA GLN A 768 23.00 35.77 -13.94
C GLN A 768 22.17 34.51 -14.17
#